data_AF-A0A8D4ZZZ3-F1
#
_entry.id   AF-A0A8D4ZZZ3-F1
#
_cell.length_a   1.000
_cell.length_b   1.000
_cell.length_c   1.000
_cell.angle_alpha   90.00
_cell.angle_beta   90.00
_cell.angle_gamma   90.00
#
_symmetry.space_group_name_H-M   'P 1'
#
loop_
_entity.id
_entity.type
_entity.pdbx_description
1 polymer ?
#
loop_
_entity_poly.entity_id
_entity_poly.type
_entity_poly.pdbx_seq_one_letter_code
_entity_poly.pdbx_strand_id
1 'polypeptide(L)'
;MDTSEEVLILGRHILHAYIEDMDIEPLIDHLAPDVVWLGAGREMNAVGRDTVARIFRQGKDQLIPCHMSEERELIYPLDEKLWLVQISALEETDPSYKMYLRAYQRCAFVFRKNSEGKWEIAYLNHSIAYEAVKDNELFAISKGIRNFRKLRTPDISLFSSKDKDTLYHLIEQTSLSLSKKEQEVCTIFSLFPRFSKTQAEFICQNAKTMKRLLVHWARNPFMAYEHSKGTYAFHPVFPEYLQGKFKAESWHWQKNAYMRAAKWELHEKNYGYALTLALKGKAYPTALRIISEGGLSVLYKHSPQELRQILRNATPVERARNFNACALILLAINLIASQQDAREERDILMINLPADWEPSSEENARFLFLEALDSLPDSGMVEADLRKLLSFCKENEVKLPRDYFQGIFRGVVGQLGFYYRRSGTLLENVHTLQSIYDICGLIIKDCDGRLWHSSAEAELNYMQGNIDTADEILLHFLKSPWNTIDRQQRAIIALFLYPRVALIRKTAYEFKDWKKLYKKLKAAISDDLTKTSLDMVAIHMSSLLEEPSPKQERLIDTINELPEYNALRTMRQSVRHRLNLSLKKYNLILHTTETKDPYPSANASQMSRCYDAIACIGALQYFGKAQEASALLKSALHESLQDYFIMPFIEHYNILKPLLLPLASDPVYAQFLQQARKMAITPISEKALEETTLTPREQLIISRVRDGWTNKEIADELTTIKKHLTELYKKFHVHSRTQLLLEIDKSQK
;
A
#
# COMPACT_ATOMS: atom_id res chain seq x y z
N MET A 1 62.20 16.03 54.15
CA MET A 1 61.20 15.50 53.20
C MET A 1 60.47 14.39 53.92
N ASP A 2 59.14 14.44 53.95
CA ASP A 2 58.36 13.32 54.50
C ASP A 2 58.49 12.09 53.58
N THR A 3 58.46 10.88 54.13
CA THR A 3 58.61 9.65 53.34
C THR A 3 57.50 9.51 52.31
N SER A 4 56.29 9.98 52.64
CA SER A 4 55.14 10.02 51.73
C SER A 4 55.40 10.90 50.49
N GLU A 5 56.05 12.04 50.70
CA GLU A 5 56.41 13.00 49.65
C GLU A 5 57.54 12.46 48.76
N GLU A 6 58.52 11.78 49.37
CA GLU A 6 59.64 11.15 48.66
C GLU A 6 59.15 10.09 47.64
N VAL A 7 58.27 9.17 48.06
CA VAL A 7 57.75 8.10 47.18
C VAL A 7 56.77 8.62 46.13
N LEU A 8 56.02 9.68 46.44
CA LEU A 8 55.15 10.33 45.45
C LEU A 8 55.98 10.97 44.33
N ILE A 9 57.00 11.74 44.69
CA ILE A 9 57.86 12.40 43.70
C ILE A 9 58.54 11.36 42.82
N LEU A 10 59.01 10.26 43.40
CA LEU A 10 59.57 9.16 42.64
C LEU A 10 58.54 8.56 41.66
N GLY A 11 57.32 8.26 42.14
CA GLY A 11 56.25 7.73 41.30
C GLY A 11 55.87 8.65 40.14
N ARG A 12 55.77 9.97 40.40
CA ARG A 12 55.50 10.97 39.36
C ARG A 12 56.65 11.10 38.39
N HIS A 13 57.88 11.19 38.88
CA HIS A 13 59.05 11.27 38.02
C HIS A 13 59.11 10.09 37.03
N ILE A 14 58.90 8.86 37.52
CA ILE A 14 58.89 7.66 36.68
C ILE A 14 57.75 7.71 35.66
N LEU A 15 56.55 8.11 36.07
CA LEU A 15 55.38 8.11 35.18
C LEU A 15 55.43 9.22 34.11
N HIS A 16 55.83 10.44 34.48
CA HIS A 16 56.00 11.55 33.54
C HIS A 16 57.16 11.28 32.57
N ALA A 17 58.29 10.75 33.05
CA ALA A 17 59.39 10.36 32.17
C ALA A 17 58.93 9.33 31.14
N TYR A 18 58.12 8.35 31.56
CA TYR A 18 57.59 7.33 30.66
C TYR A 18 56.59 7.86 29.63
N ILE A 19 55.70 8.78 30.01
CA ILE A 19 54.57 9.24 29.18
C ILE A 19 54.93 10.48 28.34
N GLU A 20 55.56 11.47 28.97
CA GLU A 20 55.84 12.77 28.34
C GLU A 20 57.20 12.76 27.62
N ASP A 21 58.23 12.20 28.26
CA ASP A 21 59.60 12.18 27.72
C ASP A 21 59.95 10.91 26.92
N MET A 22 59.07 9.90 26.95
CA MET A 22 59.30 8.55 26.39
C MET A 22 60.58 7.87 26.92
N ASP A 23 61.01 8.24 28.13
CA ASP A 23 62.16 7.68 28.80
C ASP A 23 61.73 6.54 29.74
N ILE A 24 62.20 5.33 29.42
CA ILE A 24 61.90 4.12 30.18
C ILE A 24 62.94 3.82 31.25
N GLU A 25 64.09 4.48 31.24
CA GLU A 25 65.20 4.13 32.14
C GLU A 25 64.87 4.40 33.61
N PRO A 26 64.23 5.52 34.01
CA PRO A 26 63.79 5.72 35.38
C PRO A 26 62.89 4.59 35.90
N LEU A 27 62.02 4.03 35.05
CA LEU A 27 61.20 2.88 35.40
C LEU A 27 62.04 1.63 35.63
N ILE A 28 62.94 1.32 34.69
CA ILE A 28 63.76 0.09 34.69
C ILE A 28 64.79 0.07 35.83
N ASP A 29 65.39 1.23 36.12
CA ASP A 29 66.41 1.37 37.16
C ASP A 29 65.87 1.11 38.56
N HIS A 30 64.58 1.42 38.77
CA HIS A 30 63.91 1.21 40.05
C HIS A 30 63.20 -0.14 40.15
N LEU A 31 63.22 -1.03 39.15
CA LEU A 31 62.58 -2.35 39.27
C LEU A 31 63.29 -3.23 40.31
N ALA A 32 62.54 -3.74 41.28
CA ALA A 32 63.04 -4.75 42.22
C ALA A 32 63.34 -6.08 41.50
N PRO A 33 64.29 -6.90 41.97
CA PRO A 33 64.60 -8.20 41.38
C PRO A 33 63.38 -9.11 41.20
N ASP A 34 62.45 -9.05 42.14
CA ASP A 34 61.21 -9.84 42.27
C ASP A 34 59.93 -9.06 41.88
N VAL A 35 60.06 -7.97 41.10
CA VAL A 35 58.91 -7.13 40.70
C VAL A 35 57.79 -7.93 40.01
N VAL A 36 56.54 -7.58 40.31
CA VAL A 36 55.35 -8.10 39.61
C VAL A 36 54.70 -6.98 38.79
N TRP A 37 54.46 -7.21 37.51
CA TRP A 37 53.86 -6.24 36.59
C TRP A 37 52.56 -6.75 35.96
N LEU A 38 51.56 -5.86 35.88
CA LEU A 38 50.31 -6.04 35.15
C LEU A 38 50.03 -4.80 34.27
N GLY A 39 49.90 -4.98 32.97
CA GLY A 39 49.65 -3.92 31.98
C GLY A 39 48.22 -3.88 31.45
N ALA A 40 47.96 -2.93 30.53
CA ALA A 40 46.61 -2.64 30.02
C ALA A 40 46.10 -3.66 28.99
N GLY A 41 46.99 -4.41 28.34
CA GLY A 41 46.66 -5.42 27.34
C GLY A 41 46.25 -6.76 27.96
N ARG A 42 45.41 -7.53 27.24
CA ARG A 42 44.86 -8.82 27.68
C ARG A 42 45.91 -9.81 28.19
N GLU A 43 47.10 -9.82 27.57
CA GLU A 43 48.19 -10.75 27.87
C GLU A 43 49.39 -10.04 28.53
N MET A 44 49.25 -8.78 28.95
CA MET A 44 50.36 -7.99 29.53
C MET A 44 50.51 -8.27 31.02
N ASN A 45 51.30 -9.28 31.38
CA ASN A 45 51.74 -9.52 32.76
C ASN A 45 53.11 -10.18 32.77
N ALA A 46 53.93 -9.91 33.80
CA ALA A 46 55.21 -10.58 33.99
C ALA A 46 55.73 -10.47 35.43
N VAL A 47 56.70 -11.31 35.78
CA VAL A 47 57.39 -11.31 37.09
C VAL A 47 58.89 -11.33 36.87
N GLY A 48 59.62 -10.61 37.73
CA GLY A 48 61.07 -10.53 37.75
C GLY A 48 61.64 -9.41 36.89
N ARG A 49 62.68 -8.73 37.41
CA ARG A 49 63.27 -7.53 36.81
C ARG A 49 63.61 -7.69 35.33
N ASP A 50 64.36 -8.73 34.98
CA ASP A 50 64.87 -8.92 33.60
C ASP A 50 63.75 -9.14 32.59
N THR A 51 62.69 -9.84 32.99
CA THR A 51 61.54 -10.11 32.12
C THR A 51 60.71 -8.85 31.91
N VAL A 52 60.41 -8.13 32.99
CA VAL A 52 59.65 -6.87 32.92
C VAL A 52 60.44 -5.82 32.12
N ALA A 53 61.73 -5.62 32.43
CA ALA A 53 62.59 -4.67 31.72
C ALA A 53 62.69 -4.99 30.22
N ARG A 54 62.77 -6.27 29.83
CA ARG A 54 62.81 -6.68 28.43
C ARG A 54 61.54 -6.26 27.68
N ILE A 55 60.37 -6.40 28.30
CA ILE A 55 59.09 -6.03 27.69
C ILE A 55 59.03 -4.51 27.46
N PHE A 56 59.41 -3.71 28.46
CA PHE A 56 59.45 -2.26 28.31
C PHE A 56 60.48 -1.80 27.26
N ARG A 57 61.66 -2.42 27.20
CA ARG A 57 62.66 -2.12 26.16
C ARG A 57 62.17 -2.46 24.76
N GLN A 58 61.50 -3.60 24.58
CA GLN A 58 60.89 -3.99 23.30
C GLN A 58 59.74 -3.07 22.89
N GLY A 59 59.02 -2.51 23.87
CA GLY A 59 57.92 -1.57 23.65
C GLY A 59 58.37 -0.12 23.43
N LYS A 60 59.66 0.21 23.61
CA LYS A 60 60.16 1.60 23.56
C LYS A 60 59.80 2.33 22.26
N ASP A 61 59.97 1.65 21.13
CA ASP A 61 59.68 2.23 19.80
C ASP A 61 58.17 2.39 19.52
N GLN A 62 57.30 1.93 20.43
CA GLN A 62 55.85 2.09 20.35
C GLN A 62 55.34 3.24 21.22
N LEU A 63 56.21 3.89 22.01
CA LEU A 63 55.82 5.04 22.82
C LEU A 63 55.51 6.24 21.94
N ILE A 64 54.48 6.98 22.34
CA ILE A 64 54.02 8.20 21.69
C ILE A 64 54.08 9.28 22.77
N PRO A 65 54.62 10.49 22.46
CA PRO A 65 54.66 11.56 23.44
C PRO A 65 53.23 12.03 23.74
N CYS A 66 52.89 12.04 25.02
CA CYS A 66 51.60 12.49 25.51
C CYS A 66 51.78 13.53 26.62
N HIS A 67 50.77 14.36 26.85
CA HIS A 67 50.69 15.25 28.00
C HIS A 67 49.76 14.66 29.05
N MET A 68 50.19 14.71 30.31
CA MET A 68 49.36 14.33 31.44
C MET A 68 48.64 15.55 32.01
N SER A 69 47.35 15.37 32.31
CA SER A 69 46.53 16.40 32.97
C SER A 69 45.50 15.76 33.89
N GLU A 70 44.81 16.57 34.72
CA GLU A 70 43.80 16.09 35.68
C GLU A 70 44.28 14.97 36.61
N GLU A 71 45.55 15.05 37.03
CA GLU A 71 46.19 14.07 37.89
C GLU A 71 45.47 13.92 39.25
N ARG A 72 45.29 12.67 39.68
CA ARG A 72 44.78 12.29 40.99
C ARG A 72 45.70 11.27 41.60
N GLU A 73 46.07 11.52 42.85
CA GLU A 73 47.09 10.77 43.56
C GLU A 73 46.50 10.12 44.81
N LEU A 74 46.93 8.89 45.10
CA LEU A 74 46.69 8.22 46.39
C LEU A 74 48.02 7.68 46.90
N ILE A 75 48.44 8.13 48.06
CA ILE A 75 49.63 7.62 48.75
C ILE A 75 49.16 6.95 50.03
N TYR A 76 49.60 5.71 50.24
CA TYR A 76 49.18 4.95 51.40
C TYR A 76 50.34 4.10 51.94
N PRO A 77 50.70 4.23 53.24
CA PRO A 77 51.70 3.39 53.86
C PRO A 77 51.14 1.97 54.04
N LEU A 78 51.83 0.97 53.52
CA LEU A 78 51.50 -0.44 53.76
C LEU A 78 52.30 -0.99 54.96
N ASP A 79 53.53 -0.52 55.13
CA ASP A 79 54.45 -0.82 56.24
C ASP A 79 55.51 0.30 56.35
N GLU A 80 56.38 0.28 57.37
CA GLU A 80 57.44 1.28 57.60
C GLU A 80 58.38 1.46 56.39
N LYS A 81 58.57 0.40 55.60
CA LYS A 81 59.44 0.37 54.42
C LYS A 81 58.70 0.07 53.12
N LEU A 82 57.35 0.09 53.11
CA LEU A 82 56.53 -0.33 51.98
C LEU A 82 55.37 0.64 51.75
N TRP A 83 55.26 1.18 50.54
CA TRP A 83 54.30 2.24 50.22
C TRP A 83 53.57 1.97 48.92
N LEU A 84 52.27 2.22 48.89
CA LEU A 84 51.44 2.25 47.69
C LEU A 84 51.34 3.69 47.19
N VAL A 85 51.63 3.91 45.91
CA VAL A 85 51.44 5.17 45.19
C VAL A 85 50.58 4.89 43.98
N GLN A 86 49.39 5.49 43.91
CA GLN A 86 48.54 5.45 42.72
C GLN A 86 48.47 6.82 42.08
N ILE A 87 48.58 6.85 40.75
CA ILE A 87 48.46 8.07 39.96
C ILE A 87 47.49 7.76 38.82
N SER A 88 46.41 8.53 38.73
CA SER A 88 45.48 8.48 37.60
C SER A 88 45.45 9.83 36.92
N ALA A 89 45.46 9.86 35.59
CA ALA A 89 45.52 11.08 34.83
C ALA A 89 44.80 10.95 33.49
N LEU A 90 44.35 12.08 32.95
CA LEU A 90 44.01 12.19 31.56
C LEU A 90 45.30 12.30 30.74
N GLU A 91 45.49 11.37 29.81
CA GLU A 91 46.59 11.34 28.86
C GLU A 91 46.06 11.78 27.49
N GLU A 92 46.70 12.78 26.88
CA GLU A 92 46.39 13.25 25.54
C GLU A 92 47.67 13.30 24.70
N THR A 93 47.63 12.79 23.46
CA THR A 93 48.79 12.87 22.54
C THR A 93 49.24 14.31 22.35
N ASP A 94 50.56 14.53 22.33
CA ASP A 94 51.16 15.83 22.03
C ASP A 94 50.61 16.36 20.68
N PRO A 95 50.05 17.59 20.62
CA PRO A 95 49.46 18.15 19.40
C PRO A 95 50.41 18.22 18.19
N SER A 96 51.73 18.19 18.40
CA SER A 96 52.74 18.17 17.34
C SER A 96 52.89 16.80 16.67
N TYR A 97 52.37 15.73 17.29
CA TYR A 97 52.44 14.36 16.78
C TYR A 97 51.23 14.03 15.90
N LYS A 98 51.44 13.25 14.81
CA LYS A 98 50.41 12.95 13.80
C LYS A 98 49.45 11.83 14.22
N MET A 99 49.10 11.74 15.50
CA MET A 99 48.16 10.76 16.03
C MET A 99 47.24 11.42 17.07
N TYR A 100 46.10 10.80 17.32
CA TYR A 100 45.14 11.26 18.33
C TYR A 100 44.82 10.12 19.27
N LEU A 101 45.31 10.21 20.50
CA LEU A 101 44.92 9.39 21.64
C LEU A 101 44.44 10.32 22.76
N ARG A 102 43.32 9.96 23.37
CA ARG A 102 42.86 10.54 24.62
C ARG A 102 42.36 9.41 25.49
N ALA A 103 42.99 9.19 26.63
CA ALA A 103 42.68 8.07 27.51
C ALA A 103 42.78 8.48 28.98
N TYR A 104 41.97 7.86 29.84
CA TYR A 104 42.13 8.02 31.29
C TYR A 104 43.00 6.88 31.82
N GLN A 105 44.27 7.18 32.09
CA GLN A 105 45.28 6.23 32.51
C GLN A 105 45.30 6.11 34.03
N ARG A 106 45.58 4.90 34.51
CA ARG A 106 45.67 4.54 35.94
C ARG A 106 46.93 3.73 36.17
N CYS A 107 47.81 4.23 37.02
CA CYS A 107 49.05 3.58 37.41
C CYS A 107 49.07 3.34 38.92
N ALA A 108 49.60 2.20 39.35
CA ALA A 108 49.85 1.91 40.76
C ALA A 108 51.25 1.31 40.93
N PHE A 109 52.04 1.95 41.78
CA PHE A 109 53.36 1.50 42.22
C PHE A 109 53.27 1.03 43.67
N VAL A 110 53.91 -0.10 43.97
CA VAL A 110 54.27 -0.42 45.35
C VAL A 110 55.78 -0.29 45.48
N PHE A 111 56.24 0.69 46.24
CA PHE A 111 57.66 0.94 46.51
C PHE A 111 58.08 0.29 47.81
N ARG A 112 59.24 -0.39 47.82
CA ARG A 112 59.89 -0.92 49.02
C ARG A 112 61.30 -0.34 49.17
N LYS A 113 61.80 -0.18 50.41
CA LYS A 113 63.24 0.11 50.64
C LYS A 113 64.06 -1.17 50.58
N ASN A 114 65.08 -1.21 49.72
CA ASN A 114 66.02 -2.33 49.64
C ASN A 114 67.05 -2.31 50.79
N SER A 115 67.97 -3.28 50.80
CA SER A 115 69.01 -3.40 51.83
C SER A 115 69.98 -2.20 51.89
N GLU A 116 70.10 -1.43 50.81
CA GLU A 116 70.89 -0.19 50.74
C GLU A 116 70.09 1.06 51.14
N GLY A 117 68.80 0.90 51.51
CA GLY A 117 67.91 2.00 51.87
C GLY A 117 67.33 2.77 50.68
N LYS A 118 67.54 2.32 49.44
CA LYS A 118 66.98 2.93 48.21
C LYS A 118 65.58 2.37 47.92
N TRP A 119 64.73 3.21 47.33
CA TRP A 119 63.39 2.81 46.89
C TRP A 119 63.44 1.99 45.59
N GLU A 120 62.70 0.88 45.56
CA GLU A 120 62.53 0.03 44.37
C GLU A 120 61.06 -0.37 44.21
N ILE A 121 60.62 -0.61 42.97
CA ILE A 121 59.27 -1.00 42.58
C ILE A 121 59.11 -2.51 42.80
N ALA A 122 58.32 -2.86 43.81
CA ALA A 122 57.88 -4.22 44.09
C ALA A 122 56.70 -4.66 43.21
N TYR A 123 55.79 -3.73 42.89
CA TYR A 123 54.63 -3.97 42.04
C TYR A 123 54.34 -2.79 41.14
N LEU A 124 53.99 -3.07 39.89
CA LEU A 124 53.57 -2.09 38.89
C LEU A 124 52.25 -2.52 38.24
N ASN A 125 51.21 -1.70 38.36
CA ASN A 125 49.99 -1.83 37.58
C ASN A 125 49.85 -0.64 36.64
N HIS A 126 49.55 -0.90 35.38
CA HIS A 126 49.20 0.12 34.40
C HIS A 126 47.93 -0.30 33.64
N SER A 127 46.89 0.53 33.65
CA SER A 127 45.60 0.25 32.99
C SER A 127 44.90 1.51 32.47
N ILE A 128 43.92 1.34 31.57
CA ILE A 128 43.09 2.41 30.99
C ILE A 128 41.63 2.24 31.45
N ALA A 129 40.88 3.33 31.64
CA ALA A 129 39.45 3.28 31.96
C ALA A 129 38.59 2.80 30.77
N TYR A 130 37.56 1.97 31.03
CA TYR A 130 36.66 1.47 29.99
C TYR A 130 35.55 2.49 29.67
N GLU A 131 35.69 3.23 28.56
CA GLU A 131 34.80 4.35 28.15
C GLU A 131 33.30 4.05 28.13
N ALA A 132 32.91 2.79 27.95
CA ALA A 132 31.50 2.40 27.87
C ALA A 132 30.79 2.37 29.23
N VAL A 133 31.54 2.43 30.32
CA VAL A 133 31.03 2.52 31.69
C VAL A 133 30.99 4.00 32.06
N LYS A 134 29.81 4.50 32.40
CA LYS A 134 29.64 5.88 32.86
C LYS A 134 30.08 6.04 34.32
N ASP A 135 30.34 7.27 34.74
CA ASP A 135 30.82 7.62 36.09
C ASP A 135 29.98 7.06 37.25
N ASN A 136 28.69 6.78 37.01
CA ASN A 136 27.75 6.23 37.99
C ASN A 136 27.39 4.75 37.75
N GLU A 137 28.12 4.05 36.89
CA GLU A 137 27.87 2.66 36.55
C GLU A 137 29.02 1.76 37.04
N LEU A 138 28.68 0.63 37.68
CA LEU A 138 29.65 -0.42 38.00
C LEU A 138 29.88 -1.40 36.82
N PHE A 139 28.98 -1.37 35.83
CA PHE A 139 29.01 -2.20 34.62
C PHE A 139 28.31 -1.47 33.47
N ALA A 140 28.65 -1.74 32.21
CA ALA A 140 28.15 -1.00 31.03
C ALA A 140 26.67 -1.32 30.68
N ILE A 141 25.76 -1.22 31.65
CA ILE A 141 24.35 -1.57 31.57
C ILE A 141 23.63 -0.64 30.58
N SER A 142 23.88 0.68 30.64
CA SER A 142 23.29 1.63 29.68
C SER A 142 23.60 1.27 28.22
N LYS A 143 24.83 0.84 27.94
CA LYS A 143 25.25 0.40 26.60
C LYS A 143 24.54 -0.89 26.21
N GLY A 144 24.45 -1.86 27.12
CA GLY A 144 23.71 -3.12 26.92
C GLY A 144 22.24 -2.90 26.59
N ILE A 145 21.53 -2.08 27.36
CA ILE A 145 20.11 -1.75 27.15
C ILE A 145 19.90 -1.03 25.82
N ARG A 146 20.78 -0.09 25.46
CA ARG A 146 20.71 0.63 24.18
C ARG A 146 20.81 -0.33 23.00
N ASN A 147 21.74 -1.28 23.06
CA ASN A 147 21.89 -2.31 22.02
C ASN A 147 20.66 -3.24 21.96
N PHE A 148 20.11 -3.65 23.10
CA PHE A 148 18.89 -4.46 23.15
C PHE A 148 17.68 -3.76 22.53
N ARG A 149 17.48 -2.46 22.82
CA ARG A 149 16.39 -1.68 22.22
C ARG A 149 16.50 -1.59 20.71
N LYS A 150 17.71 -1.36 20.18
CA LYS A 150 17.96 -1.31 18.74
C LYS A 150 17.58 -2.60 18.02
N LEU A 151 17.83 -3.77 18.63
CA LEU A 151 17.42 -5.08 18.08
C LEU A 151 15.90 -5.29 18.03
N ARG A 152 15.12 -4.47 18.74
CA ARG A 152 13.66 -4.55 18.75
C ARG A 152 12.98 -3.41 17.99
N THR A 153 13.74 -2.50 17.38
CA THR A 153 13.18 -1.37 16.62
C THR A 153 12.86 -1.82 15.18
N PRO A 154 11.58 -1.83 14.76
CA PRO A 154 11.20 -2.30 13.43
C PRO A 154 11.43 -1.26 12.33
N ASP A 155 11.60 0.02 12.66
CA ASP A 155 11.75 1.08 11.66
C ASP A 155 13.23 1.38 11.37
N ILE A 156 13.68 1.02 10.17
CA ILE A 156 15.05 1.23 9.69
C ILE A 156 15.40 2.71 9.55
N SER A 157 14.41 3.59 9.31
CA SER A 157 14.66 5.02 9.10
C SER A 157 15.18 5.72 10.35
N LEU A 158 14.98 5.11 11.52
CA LEU A 158 15.45 5.63 12.81
C LEU A 158 16.93 5.32 13.09
N PHE A 159 17.61 4.57 12.22
CA PHE A 159 19.02 4.20 12.40
C PHE A 159 19.94 5.15 11.64
N SER A 160 20.95 5.70 12.32
CA SER A 160 22.03 6.43 11.66
C SER A 160 22.92 5.48 10.85
N SER A 161 23.74 6.02 9.93
CA SER A 161 24.71 5.22 9.17
C SER A 161 25.63 4.40 10.08
N LYS A 162 26.14 5.02 11.16
CA LYS A 162 26.99 4.36 12.15
C LYS A 162 26.27 3.24 12.90
N ASP A 163 24.96 3.39 13.14
CA ASP A 163 24.15 2.33 13.75
C ASP A 163 23.98 1.15 12.79
N LYS A 164 23.73 1.42 11.50
CA LYS A 164 23.64 0.38 10.47
C LYS A 164 24.95 -0.38 10.33
N ASP A 165 26.09 0.31 10.27
CA ASP A 165 27.42 -0.33 10.19
C ASP A 165 27.68 -1.26 11.38
N THR A 166 27.32 -0.81 12.58
CA THR A 166 27.44 -1.64 13.79
C THR A 166 26.57 -2.89 13.71
N LEU A 167 25.33 -2.76 13.23
CA LEU A 167 24.42 -3.90 13.06
C LEU A 167 24.86 -4.83 11.93
N TYR A 168 25.39 -4.31 10.82
CA TYR A 168 25.97 -5.11 9.75
C TYR A 168 27.16 -5.93 10.23
N HIS A 169 28.05 -5.34 11.03
CA HIS A 169 29.16 -6.08 11.64
C HIS A 169 28.68 -7.19 12.59
N LEU A 170 27.63 -6.95 13.39
CA LEU A 170 27.01 -7.98 14.24
C LEU A 170 26.34 -9.09 13.43
N ILE A 171 25.66 -8.74 12.34
CA ILE A 171 25.07 -9.70 11.40
C ILE A 171 26.17 -10.55 10.76
N GLU A 172 27.29 -9.93 10.38
CA GLU A 172 28.42 -10.63 9.80
C GLU A 172 29.03 -11.62 10.81
N GLN A 173 29.30 -11.18 12.04
CA GLN A 173 29.80 -12.04 13.12
C GLN A 173 28.90 -13.25 13.39
N THR A 174 27.58 -13.04 13.42
CA THR A 174 26.61 -14.15 13.61
C THR A 174 26.53 -15.05 12.37
N SER A 175 26.85 -14.54 11.19
CA SER A 175 26.86 -15.27 9.91
C SER A 175 28.19 -15.97 9.60
N LEU A 176 29.30 -15.64 10.27
CA LEU A 176 30.62 -16.27 10.07
C LEU A 176 30.61 -17.79 10.30
N SER A 177 29.69 -18.29 11.13
CA SER A 177 29.52 -19.73 11.40
C SER A 177 28.79 -20.49 10.28
N LEU A 178 28.20 -19.78 9.32
CA LEU A 178 27.48 -20.36 8.20
C LEU A 178 28.43 -20.68 7.04
N SER A 179 28.32 -21.89 6.51
CA SER A 179 28.95 -22.29 5.26
C SER A 179 28.41 -21.47 4.08
N LYS A 180 29.16 -21.42 2.98
CA LYS A 180 28.75 -20.68 1.77
C LYS A 180 27.34 -21.05 1.28
N LYS A 181 26.99 -22.34 1.29
CA LYS A 181 25.65 -22.81 0.92
C LYS A 181 24.54 -22.31 1.86
N GLU A 182 24.83 -22.19 3.15
CA GLU A 182 23.87 -21.67 4.14
C GLU A 182 23.67 -20.16 3.97
N GLN A 183 24.75 -19.43 3.70
CA GLN A 183 24.70 -18.00 3.39
C GLN A 183 23.90 -17.74 2.11
N GLU A 184 24.12 -18.51 1.04
CA GLU A 184 23.34 -18.44 -0.21
C GLU A 184 21.84 -18.58 0.05
N VAL A 185 21.44 -19.56 0.87
CA VAL A 185 20.03 -19.77 1.23
C VAL A 185 19.46 -18.56 1.98
N CYS A 186 20.18 -18.01 2.98
CA CYS A 186 19.75 -16.79 3.65
C CYS A 186 19.61 -15.60 2.68
N THR A 187 20.54 -15.45 1.74
CA THR A 187 20.50 -14.41 0.71
C THR A 187 19.28 -14.55 -0.19
N ILE A 188 18.87 -15.76 -0.59
CA ILE A 188 17.62 -15.98 -1.32
C ILE A 188 16.41 -15.59 -0.46
N PHE A 189 16.41 -15.88 0.84
CA PHE A 189 15.29 -15.51 1.70
C PHE A 189 15.08 -14.00 1.86
N SER A 190 16.11 -13.19 1.59
CA SER A 190 15.96 -11.73 1.55
C SER A 190 14.97 -11.25 0.48
N LEU A 191 14.61 -12.09 -0.49
CA LEU A 191 13.59 -11.79 -1.47
C LEU A 191 12.20 -11.72 -0.85
N PHE A 192 11.93 -12.48 0.23
CA PHE A 192 10.61 -12.62 0.84
C PHE A 192 10.45 -11.73 2.08
N PRO A 193 9.28 -11.11 2.29
CA PRO A 193 9.00 -10.38 3.53
C PRO A 193 9.01 -11.28 4.78
N ARG A 194 8.52 -12.51 4.61
CA ARG A 194 8.41 -13.56 5.62
C ARG A 194 8.51 -14.91 4.93
N PHE A 195 8.89 -15.95 5.67
CA PHE A 195 8.93 -17.30 5.10
C PHE A 195 8.56 -18.38 6.09
N SER A 196 7.95 -19.46 5.61
CA SER A 196 7.59 -20.63 6.42
C SER A 196 8.70 -21.68 6.43
N LYS A 197 8.59 -22.68 7.31
CA LYS A 197 9.50 -23.83 7.30
C LYS A 197 9.37 -24.66 6.00
N THR A 198 8.16 -24.83 5.46
CA THR A 198 7.93 -25.57 4.21
C THR A 198 8.56 -24.84 3.01
N GLN A 199 8.43 -23.52 2.96
CA GLN A 199 9.13 -22.68 1.99
C GLN A 199 10.64 -22.80 2.16
N ALA A 200 11.10 -22.87 3.42
CA ALA A 200 12.51 -23.04 3.72
C ALA A 200 13.08 -24.33 3.13
N GLU A 201 12.35 -25.44 3.28
CA GLU A 201 12.69 -26.76 2.74
C GLU A 201 12.65 -26.79 1.20
N PHE A 202 11.71 -26.08 0.57
CA PHE A 202 11.66 -25.98 -0.90
C PHE A 202 12.85 -25.21 -1.49
N ILE A 203 13.19 -24.06 -0.88
CA ILE A 203 14.33 -23.23 -1.30
C ILE A 203 15.66 -23.84 -0.82
N CYS A 204 15.68 -24.68 0.21
CA CYS A 204 16.86 -25.41 0.66
C CYS A 204 16.71 -26.91 0.36
N GLN A 205 17.00 -27.31 -0.88
CA GLN A 205 16.86 -28.70 -1.34
C GLN A 205 17.77 -29.71 -0.58
N ASN A 206 18.71 -29.23 0.26
CA ASN A 206 19.59 -30.08 1.06
C ASN A 206 19.12 -30.16 2.51
N ALA A 207 18.63 -31.34 2.92
CA ALA A 207 18.11 -31.58 4.27
C ALA A 207 19.14 -31.32 5.40
N LYS A 208 20.43 -31.59 5.17
CA LYS A 208 21.48 -31.34 6.17
C LYS A 208 21.70 -29.84 6.37
N THR A 209 21.75 -29.08 5.28
CA THR A 209 21.84 -27.60 5.30
C THR A 209 20.62 -27.01 6.01
N MET A 210 19.42 -27.50 5.70
CA MET A 210 18.19 -27.03 6.32
C MET A 210 18.18 -27.26 7.84
N LYS A 211 18.57 -28.45 8.31
CA LYS A 211 18.64 -28.75 9.75
C LYS A 211 19.58 -27.80 10.49
N ARG A 212 20.73 -27.47 9.90
CA ARG A 212 21.70 -26.52 10.48
C ARG A 212 21.16 -25.09 10.50
N LEU A 213 20.51 -24.65 9.41
CA LEU A 213 19.87 -23.33 9.33
C LEU A 213 18.77 -23.15 10.38
N LEU A 214 17.93 -24.16 10.62
CA LEU A 214 16.88 -24.08 11.65
C LEU A 214 17.47 -23.88 13.06
N VAL A 215 18.57 -24.57 13.38
CA VAL A 215 19.28 -24.39 14.65
C VAL A 215 19.92 -23.01 14.74
N HIS A 216 20.49 -22.50 13.64
CA HIS A 216 21.07 -21.16 13.58
C HIS A 216 20.01 -20.07 13.75
N TRP A 217 18.92 -20.13 12.99
CA TRP A 217 17.84 -19.14 13.06
C TRP A 217 17.17 -19.09 14.43
N ALA A 218 17.01 -20.23 15.10
CA ALA A 218 16.48 -20.27 16.47
C ALA A 218 17.37 -19.53 17.49
N ARG A 219 18.67 -19.40 17.21
CA ARG A 219 19.66 -18.73 18.07
C ARG A 219 20.02 -17.32 17.57
N ASN A 220 19.54 -16.92 16.40
CA ASN A 220 19.94 -15.67 15.76
C ASN A 220 19.12 -14.49 16.30
N PRO A 221 19.75 -13.46 16.89
CA PRO A 221 19.04 -12.31 17.46
C PRO A 221 18.33 -11.43 16.42
N PHE A 222 18.68 -11.58 15.14
CA PHE A 222 18.06 -10.86 14.01
C PHE A 222 16.94 -11.67 13.33
N MET A 223 16.54 -12.79 13.92
CA MET A 223 15.47 -13.65 13.43
C MET A 223 14.40 -13.83 14.50
N ALA A 224 13.15 -13.55 14.16
CA ALA A 224 12.01 -13.81 15.03
C ALA A 224 11.13 -14.91 14.43
N TYR A 225 10.74 -15.89 15.26
CA TYR A 225 9.74 -16.88 14.90
C TYR A 225 8.37 -16.49 15.44
N GLU A 226 7.43 -16.21 14.54
CA GLU A 226 6.05 -15.84 14.88
C GLU A 226 5.19 -17.10 14.96
N HIS A 227 5.02 -17.61 16.18
CA HIS A 227 4.31 -18.86 16.46
C HIS A 227 2.85 -18.85 15.96
N SER A 228 2.17 -17.70 15.99
CA SER A 228 0.77 -17.58 15.52
C SER A 228 0.60 -17.82 14.02
N LYS A 229 1.65 -17.57 13.22
CA LYS A 229 1.63 -17.73 11.76
C LYS A 229 2.53 -18.86 11.27
N GLY A 230 3.32 -19.47 12.16
CA GLY A 230 4.29 -20.50 11.80
C GLY A 230 5.40 -20.02 10.85
N THR A 231 5.72 -18.72 10.86
CA THR A 231 6.67 -18.10 9.92
C THR A 231 7.84 -17.43 10.64
N TYR A 232 8.97 -17.36 9.94
CA TYR A 232 10.13 -16.57 10.32
C TYR A 232 10.02 -15.17 9.71
N ALA A 233 10.41 -14.16 10.48
CA ALA A 233 10.55 -12.78 10.04
C ALA A 233 11.96 -12.31 10.39
N PHE A 234 12.63 -11.72 9.40
CA PHE A 234 13.89 -11.05 9.64
C PHE A 234 13.67 -9.74 10.41
N HIS A 235 14.63 -9.37 11.25
CA HIS A 235 14.79 -7.97 11.66
C HIS A 235 15.01 -7.12 10.40
N PRO A 236 14.35 -5.96 10.22
CA PRO A 236 14.33 -5.22 8.95
C PRO A 236 15.72 -4.84 8.37
N VAL A 237 16.73 -4.63 9.22
CA VAL A 237 18.13 -4.38 8.79
C VAL A 237 18.79 -5.61 8.13
N PHE A 238 18.36 -6.83 8.47
CA PHE A 238 18.98 -8.05 7.98
C PHE A 238 18.68 -8.32 6.49
N PRO A 239 17.44 -8.17 5.98
CA PRO A 239 17.16 -8.20 4.55
C PRO A 239 17.89 -7.10 3.80
N GLU A 240 18.03 -5.88 4.34
CA GLU A 240 18.81 -4.80 3.69
C GLU A 240 20.26 -5.24 3.46
N TYR A 241 20.91 -5.79 4.48
CA TYR A 241 22.26 -6.37 4.37
C TYR A 241 22.34 -7.50 3.34
N LEU A 242 21.41 -8.46 3.41
CA LEU A 242 21.37 -9.60 2.50
C LEU A 242 21.05 -9.20 1.05
N GLN A 243 20.26 -8.15 0.84
CA GLN A 243 20.00 -7.58 -0.48
C GLN A 243 21.26 -6.92 -1.06
N GLY A 244 22.10 -6.32 -0.22
CA GLY A 244 23.44 -5.89 -0.61
C GLY A 244 24.29 -7.06 -1.14
N LYS A 245 24.30 -8.18 -0.41
CA LYS A 245 24.97 -9.42 -0.87
C LYS A 245 24.34 -9.99 -2.13
N PHE A 246 23.02 -10.01 -2.23
CA PHE A 246 22.28 -10.49 -3.41
C PHE A 246 22.70 -9.72 -4.67
N LYS A 247 22.82 -8.39 -4.57
CA LYS A 247 23.23 -7.53 -5.69
C LYS A 247 24.69 -7.74 -6.12
N ALA A 248 25.56 -8.13 -5.18
CA ALA A 248 26.97 -8.42 -5.44
C ALA A 248 27.18 -9.79 -6.14
N GLU A 249 26.20 -10.70 -6.07
CA GLU A 249 26.27 -11.99 -6.75
C GLU A 249 26.17 -11.86 -8.27
N SER A 250 26.66 -12.89 -8.98
CA SER A 250 26.56 -12.92 -10.45
C SER A 250 25.10 -12.87 -10.92
N TRP A 251 24.86 -12.24 -12.08
CA TRP A 251 23.53 -12.20 -12.69
C TRP A 251 22.91 -13.59 -12.88
N HIS A 252 23.72 -14.59 -13.27
CA HIS A 252 23.23 -15.96 -13.43
C HIS A 252 22.69 -16.53 -12.11
N TRP A 253 23.38 -16.28 -11.00
CA TRP A 253 22.93 -16.71 -9.68
C TRP A 253 21.66 -15.97 -9.25
N GLN A 254 21.63 -14.63 -9.39
CA GLN A 254 20.44 -13.82 -9.06
C GLN A 254 19.21 -14.27 -9.84
N LYS A 255 19.37 -14.52 -11.15
CA LYS A 255 18.31 -15.05 -12.01
C LYS A 255 17.77 -16.38 -11.50
N ASN A 256 18.65 -17.33 -11.16
CA ASN A 256 18.24 -18.63 -10.63
C ASN A 256 17.52 -18.49 -9.27
N ALA A 257 17.98 -17.59 -8.40
CA ALA A 257 17.31 -17.28 -7.14
C ALA A 257 15.89 -16.74 -7.35
N TYR A 258 15.72 -15.74 -8.22
CA TYR A 258 14.41 -15.20 -8.59
C TYR A 258 13.49 -16.26 -9.18
N MET A 259 14.00 -17.11 -10.07
CA MET A 259 13.21 -18.20 -10.68
C MET A 259 12.71 -19.21 -9.64
N ARG A 260 13.55 -19.56 -8.65
CA ARG A 260 13.16 -20.48 -7.57
C ARG A 260 12.13 -19.85 -6.65
N ALA A 261 12.30 -18.57 -6.32
CA ALA A 261 11.34 -17.84 -5.51
C ALA A 261 9.99 -17.70 -6.23
N ALA A 262 9.98 -17.34 -7.51
CA ALA A 262 8.76 -17.25 -8.32
C ALA A 262 8.03 -18.60 -8.42
N LYS A 263 8.77 -19.72 -8.56
CA LYS A 263 8.17 -21.07 -8.58
C LYS A 263 7.48 -21.43 -7.27
N TRP A 264 8.04 -21.03 -6.14
CA TRP A 264 7.40 -21.23 -4.83
C TRP A 264 6.12 -20.42 -4.72
N GLU A 265 6.17 -19.12 -5.00
CA GLU A 265 4.98 -18.25 -4.90
C GLU A 265 3.86 -18.67 -5.86
N LEU A 266 4.22 -19.22 -7.03
CA LEU A 266 3.26 -19.82 -7.94
C LEU A 266 2.59 -21.07 -7.34
N HIS A 267 3.35 -21.95 -6.67
CA HIS A 267 2.79 -23.10 -5.97
C HIS A 267 1.79 -22.67 -4.87
N GLU A 268 2.11 -21.60 -4.14
CA GLU A 268 1.23 -21.00 -3.13
C GLU A 268 0.09 -20.16 -3.74
N LYS A 269 -0.04 -20.12 -5.07
CA LYS A 269 -1.05 -19.34 -5.82
C LYS A 269 -0.99 -17.83 -5.55
N ASN A 270 0.15 -17.33 -5.10
CA ASN A 270 0.41 -15.90 -4.93
C ASN A 270 0.88 -15.28 -6.25
N TYR A 271 0.00 -15.33 -7.25
CA TYR A 271 0.36 -15.05 -8.66
C TYR A 271 0.95 -13.65 -8.88
N GLY A 272 0.42 -12.62 -8.22
CA GLY A 272 0.92 -11.24 -8.39
C GLY A 272 2.36 -11.06 -7.91
N TYR A 273 2.71 -11.65 -6.77
CA TYR A 273 4.07 -11.59 -6.27
C TYR A 273 5.01 -12.55 -7.01
N ALA A 274 4.51 -13.73 -7.40
CA ALA A 274 5.23 -14.66 -8.28
C ALA A 274 5.62 -13.98 -9.60
N LEU A 275 4.70 -13.24 -10.23
CA LEU A 275 4.95 -12.49 -11.46
C LEU A 275 6.04 -11.43 -11.24
N THR A 276 5.94 -10.64 -10.17
CA THR A 276 6.95 -9.65 -9.81
C THR A 276 8.36 -10.26 -9.70
N LEU A 277 8.48 -11.42 -9.04
CA LEU A 277 9.76 -12.14 -8.91
C LEU A 277 10.25 -12.69 -10.26
N ALA A 278 9.35 -13.26 -11.08
CA ALA A 278 9.69 -13.78 -12.39
C ALA A 278 10.23 -12.68 -13.33
N LEU A 279 9.60 -11.50 -13.32
CA LEU A 279 10.04 -10.35 -14.12
C LEU A 279 11.39 -9.81 -13.66
N LYS A 280 11.63 -9.71 -12.35
CA LYS A 280 12.96 -9.34 -11.80
C LYS A 280 14.06 -10.32 -12.24
N GLY A 281 13.74 -11.62 -12.31
CA GLY A 281 14.63 -12.65 -12.84
C GLY A 281 14.71 -12.72 -14.37
N LYS A 282 13.99 -11.87 -15.12
CA LYS A 282 13.82 -11.97 -16.59
C LYS A 282 13.45 -13.38 -17.05
N ALA A 283 12.60 -14.05 -16.29
CA ALA A 283 12.12 -15.41 -16.54
C ALA A 283 10.78 -15.38 -17.28
N TYR A 284 10.77 -14.83 -18.49
CA TYR A 284 9.56 -14.58 -19.28
C TYR A 284 8.67 -15.82 -19.50
N PRO A 285 9.21 -17.04 -19.75
CA PRO A 285 8.35 -18.24 -19.85
C PRO A 285 7.59 -18.55 -18.56
N THR A 286 8.25 -18.33 -17.42
CA THR A 286 7.60 -18.51 -16.11
C THR A 286 6.57 -17.42 -15.87
N ALA A 287 6.86 -16.18 -16.27
CA ALA A 287 5.91 -15.08 -16.20
C ALA A 287 4.64 -15.35 -17.03
N LEU A 288 4.78 -15.82 -18.28
CA LEU A 288 3.63 -16.18 -19.13
C LEU A 288 2.79 -17.29 -18.50
N ARG A 289 3.41 -18.33 -17.93
CA ARG A 289 2.67 -19.36 -17.19
C ARG A 289 1.91 -18.81 -15.99
N ILE A 290 2.55 -17.96 -15.18
CA ILE A 290 1.92 -17.31 -14.02
C ILE A 290 0.69 -16.49 -14.46
N ILE A 291 0.80 -15.76 -15.58
CA ILE A 291 -0.32 -14.98 -16.14
C ILE A 291 -1.44 -15.89 -16.61
N SER A 292 -1.13 -16.99 -17.28
CA SER A 292 -2.13 -17.95 -17.74
C SER A 292 -2.92 -18.59 -16.60
N GLU A 293 -2.29 -18.80 -15.44
CA GLU A 293 -2.95 -19.39 -14.25
C GLU A 293 -3.63 -18.33 -13.36
N GLY A 294 -3.04 -17.13 -13.25
CA GLY A 294 -3.54 -16.05 -12.39
C GLY A 294 -4.63 -15.17 -13.02
N GLY A 295 -4.82 -15.27 -14.33
CA GLY A 295 -5.84 -14.51 -15.07
C GLY A 295 -5.50 -13.02 -15.21
N LEU A 296 -6.50 -12.21 -15.53
CA LEU A 296 -6.32 -10.78 -15.80
C LEU A 296 -5.95 -9.97 -14.55
N SER A 297 -6.38 -10.46 -13.38
CA SER A 297 -6.22 -9.75 -12.10
C SER A 297 -4.77 -9.45 -11.70
N VAL A 298 -3.81 -10.25 -12.17
CA VAL A 298 -2.38 -10.08 -11.84
C VAL A 298 -1.71 -8.98 -12.65
N LEU A 299 -2.35 -8.52 -13.73
CA LEU A 299 -1.77 -7.60 -14.71
C LEU A 299 -2.03 -6.13 -14.37
N TYR A 300 -3.05 -5.81 -13.56
CA TYR A 300 -3.46 -4.43 -13.27
C TYR A 300 -2.47 -3.58 -12.48
N LYS A 301 -1.47 -4.21 -11.85
CA LYS A 301 -0.39 -3.51 -11.12
C LYS A 301 0.80 -3.14 -12.01
N HIS A 302 0.82 -3.64 -13.25
CA HIS A 302 1.92 -3.45 -14.18
C HIS A 302 1.63 -2.30 -15.14
N SER A 303 2.67 -1.56 -15.49
CA SER A 303 2.54 -0.49 -16.48
C SER A 303 2.35 -1.06 -17.89
N PRO A 304 1.72 -0.31 -18.81
CA PRO A 304 1.63 -0.73 -20.21
C PRO A 304 2.98 -1.05 -20.83
N GLN A 305 4.05 -0.33 -20.47
CA GLN A 305 5.39 -0.63 -20.97
C GLN A 305 5.92 -1.97 -20.43
N GLU A 306 5.71 -2.28 -19.15
CA GLU A 306 6.09 -3.58 -18.59
C GLU A 306 5.35 -4.72 -19.30
N LEU A 307 4.05 -4.56 -19.55
CA LEU A 307 3.24 -5.54 -20.27
C LEU A 307 3.76 -5.78 -21.70
N ARG A 308 4.09 -4.72 -22.44
CA ARG A 308 4.72 -4.81 -23.77
C ARG A 308 6.07 -5.52 -23.71
N GLN A 309 6.88 -5.24 -22.69
CA GLN A 309 8.18 -5.90 -22.50
C GLN A 309 8.04 -7.41 -22.27
N ILE A 310 7.00 -7.87 -21.56
CA ILE A 310 6.74 -9.30 -21.37
C ILE A 310 6.52 -9.99 -22.72
N LEU A 311 5.69 -9.40 -23.58
CA LEU A 311 5.43 -9.93 -24.93
C LEU A 311 6.70 -9.92 -25.79
N ARG A 312 7.38 -8.77 -25.88
CA ARG A 312 8.51 -8.58 -26.79
C ARG A 312 9.75 -9.38 -26.41
N ASN A 313 9.98 -9.63 -25.12
CA ASN A 313 11.15 -10.39 -24.66
C ASN A 313 10.95 -11.90 -24.64
N ALA A 314 9.72 -12.40 -24.75
CA ALA A 314 9.47 -13.82 -24.98
C ALA A 314 9.83 -14.18 -26.43
N THR A 315 10.42 -15.35 -26.64
CA THR A 315 10.70 -15.87 -27.99
C THR A 315 9.40 -16.24 -28.72
N PRO A 316 9.39 -16.29 -30.07
CA PRO A 316 8.23 -16.72 -30.85
C PRO A 316 7.60 -18.02 -30.35
N VAL A 317 8.43 -19.03 -30.06
CA VAL A 317 7.99 -20.35 -29.57
C VAL A 317 7.38 -20.27 -28.17
N GLU A 318 7.92 -19.42 -27.29
CA GLU A 318 7.37 -19.23 -25.94
C GLU A 318 6.02 -18.52 -25.97
N ARG A 319 5.84 -17.55 -26.87
CA ARG A 319 4.55 -16.87 -27.10
C ARG A 319 3.51 -17.85 -27.63
N ALA A 320 3.86 -18.60 -28.67
CA ALA A 320 2.98 -19.63 -29.25
C ALA A 320 2.52 -20.67 -28.21
N ARG A 321 3.44 -21.17 -27.38
CA ARG A 321 3.11 -22.15 -26.31
C ARG A 321 2.24 -21.57 -25.18
N ASN A 322 2.26 -20.25 -24.99
CA ASN A 322 1.53 -19.58 -23.91
C ASN A 322 0.62 -18.48 -24.47
N PHE A 323 0.00 -18.71 -25.62
CA PHE A 323 -0.78 -17.70 -26.33
C PHE A 323 -1.90 -17.12 -25.44
N ASN A 324 -2.49 -17.94 -24.57
CA ASN A 324 -3.51 -17.52 -23.60
C ASN A 324 -3.02 -16.35 -22.72
N ALA A 325 -1.77 -16.42 -22.24
CA ALA A 325 -1.18 -15.35 -21.46
C ALA A 325 -0.94 -14.10 -22.32
N CYS A 326 -0.51 -14.27 -23.57
CA CYS A 326 -0.37 -13.15 -24.51
C CYS A 326 -1.72 -12.45 -24.76
N ALA A 327 -2.79 -13.20 -24.96
CA ALA A 327 -4.14 -12.64 -25.14
C ALA A 327 -4.64 -11.89 -23.90
N LEU A 328 -4.37 -12.40 -22.69
CA LEU A 328 -4.67 -11.70 -21.44
C LEU A 328 -3.85 -10.40 -21.29
N ILE A 329 -2.59 -10.40 -21.71
CA ILE A 329 -1.76 -9.17 -21.74
C ILE A 329 -2.36 -8.15 -22.70
N LEU A 330 -2.80 -8.56 -23.90
CA LEU A 330 -3.46 -7.66 -24.85
C LEU A 330 -4.77 -7.10 -24.29
N LEU A 331 -5.57 -7.93 -23.62
CA LEU A 331 -6.78 -7.50 -22.92
C LEU A 331 -6.46 -6.49 -21.80
N ALA A 332 -5.38 -6.71 -21.04
CA ALA A 332 -4.92 -5.78 -20.01
C ALA A 332 -4.45 -4.44 -20.63
N ILE A 333 -3.67 -4.47 -21.71
CA ILE A 333 -3.24 -3.26 -22.43
C ILE A 333 -4.47 -2.48 -22.93
N ASN A 334 -5.49 -3.18 -23.43
CA ASN A 334 -6.73 -2.56 -23.89
C ASN A 334 -7.44 -1.78 -22.76
N LEU A 335 -7.45 -2.32 -21.54
CA LEU A 335 -8.09 -1.71 -20.37
C LEU A 335 -7.24 -0.61 -19.69
N ILE A 336 -5.93 -0.82 -19.59
CA ILE A 336 -5.01 0.07 -18.86
C ILE A 336 -4.57 1.23 -19.75
N ALA A 337 -4.21 0.96 -21.01
CA ALA A 337 -3.69 1.94 -21.97
C ALA A 337 -4.77 2.40 -22.97
N SER A 338 -4.96 1.70 -24.09
CA SER A 338 -5.99 2.04 -25.07
C SER A 338 -6.29 0.86 -26.00
N GLN A 339 -7.42 0.94 -26.71
CA GLN A 339 -7.77 -0.05 -27.75
C GLN A 339 -6.74 -0.05 -28.87
N GLN A 340 -6.30 1.13 -29.32
CA GLN A 340 -5.30 1.29 -30.37
C GLN A 340 -3.97 0.62 -29.97
N ASP A 341 -3.50 0.84 -28.73
CA ASP A 341 -2.28 0.21 -28.23
C ASP A 341 -2.38 -1.31 -28.20
N ALA A 342 -3.54 -1.85 -27.82
CA ALA A 342 -3.75 -3.29 -27.81
C ALA A 342 -3.78 -3.89 -29.22
N ARG A 343 -4.40 -3.18 -30.17
CA ARG A 343 -4.42 -3.57 -31.58
C ARG A 343 -3.02 -3.60 -32.18
N GLU A 344 -2.23 -2.54 -31.97
CA GLU A 344 -0.84 -2.48 -32.47
C GLU A 344 0.01 -3.61 -31.90
N GLU A 345 -0.06 -3.88 -30.60
CA GLU A 345 0.70 -4.98 -30.00
C GLU A 345 0.17 -6.36 -30.43
N ARG A 346 -1.13 -6.48 -30.75
CA ARG A 346 -1.69 -7.70 -31.34
C ARG A 346 -1.11 -7.95 -32.73
N ASP A 347 -1.07 -6.93 -33.58
CA ASP A 347 -0.53 -7.05 -34.94
C ASP A 347 0.97 -7.41 -34.89
N ILE A 348 1.73 -6.78 -33.99
CA ILE A 348 3.14 -7.13 -33.72
C ILE A 348 3.25 -8.58 -33.22
N LEU A 349 2.40 -9.01 -32.29
CA LEU A 349 2.42 -10.38 -31.77
C LEU A 349 2.23 -11.38 -32.92
N MET A 350 1.21 -11.18 -33.76
CA MET A 350 0.87 -12.08 -34.85
C MET A 350 1.99 -12.23 -35.88
N ILE A 351 2.67 -11.14 -36.25
CA ILE A 351 3.82 -11.17 -37.18
C ILE A 351 5.00 -11.97 -36.62
N ASN A 352 5.13 -12.02 -35.29
CA ASN A 352 6.27 -12.63 -34.61
C ASN A 352 5.97 -14.03 -34.03
N LEU A 353 4.86 -14.66 -34.42
CA LEU A 353 4.61 -16.07 -34.12
C LEU A 353 5.35 -16.97 -35.12
N PRO A 354 5.65 -18.24 -34.76
CA PRO A 354 6.27 -19.20 -35.68
C PRO A 354 5.41 -19.37 -36.95
N ALA A 355 6.04 -19.48 -38.12
CA ALA A 355 5.34 -19.57 -39.40
C ALA A 355 4.49 -20.85 -39.55
N ASP A 356 4.84 -21.91 -38.81
CA ASP A 356 4.15 -23.19 -38.74
C ASP A 356 3.14 -23.28 -37.58
N TRP A 357 2.95 -22.19 -36.83
CA TRP A 357 1.99 -22.18 -35.73
C TRP A 357 0.56 -22.05 -36.24
N GLU A 358 -0.28 -23.01 -35.87
CA GLU A 358 -1.73 -22.97 -36.12
C GLU A 358 -2.49 -22.76 -34.80
N PRO A 359 -3.35 -21.73 -34.71
CA PRO A 359 -4.15 -21.49 -33.52
C PRO A 359 -5.20 -22.59 -33.33
N SER A 360 -5.33 -23.06 -32.10
CA SER A 360 -6.49 -23.87 -31.67
C SER A 360 -7.78 -23.07 -31.74
N SER A 361 -8.94 -23.75 -31.73
CA SER A 361 -10.25 -23.08 -31.70
C SER A 361 -10.41 -22.14 -30.51
N GLU A 362 -9.81 -22.45 -29.34
CA GLU A 362 -9.84 -21.52 -28.22
C GLU A 362 -9.00 -20.26 -28.47
N GLU A 363 -7.82 -20.39 -29.07
CA GLU A 363 -6.95 -19.26 -29.38
C GLU A 363 -7.56 -18.35 -30.45
N ASN A 364 -8.21 -18.94 -31.46
CA ASN A 364 -9.01 -18.21 -32.44
C ASN A 364 -10.17 -17.44 -31.80
N ALA A 365 -10.91 -18.05 -30.86
CA ALA A 365 -11.97 -17.36 -30.14
C ALA A 365 -11.45 -16.17 -29.33
N ARG A 366 -10.26 -16.30 -28.70
CA ARG A 366 -9.59 -15.21 -27.97
C ARG A 366 -9.20 -14.07 -28.91
N PHE A 367 -8.70 -14.38 -30.10
CA PHE A 367 -8.33 -13.39 -31.11
C PHE A 367 -9.55 -12.63 -31.63
N LEU A 368 -10.59 -13.35 -32.06
CA LEU A 368 -11.85 -12.77 -32.54
C LEU A 368 -12.51 -11.88 -31.47
N PHE A 369 -12.42 -12.25 -30.19
CA PHE A 369 -12.93 -11.40 -29.12
C PHE A 369 -12.12 -10.10 -29.00
N LEU A 370 -10.79 -10.18 -29.05
CA LEU A 370 -9.94 -8.98 -29.02
C LEU A 370 -10.19 -8.07 -30.24
N GLU A 371 -10.47 -8.64 -31.41
CA GLU A 371 -10.91 -7.87 -32.59
C GLU A 371 -12.26 -7.20 -32.38
N ALA A 372 -13.24 -7.89 -31.78
CA ALA A 372 -14.51 -7.28 -31.42
C ALA A 372 -14.35 -6.08 -30.46
N LEU A 373 -13.31 -6.07 -29.62
CA LEU A 373 -13.00 -4.92 -28.75
C LEU A 373 -12.44 -3.71 -29.51
N ASP A 374 -11.97 -3.86 -30.76
CA ASP A 374 -11.51 -2.74 -31.58
C ASP A 374 -12.67 -1.87 -32.06
N SER A 375 -13.87 -2.45 -32.16
CA SER A 375 -15.11 -1.76 -32.55
C SER A 375 -15.70 -0.90 -31.42
N LEU A 376 -15.21 -1.06 -30.19
CA LEU A 376 -15.65 -0.23 -29.07
C LEU A 376 -15.22 1.24 -29.28
N PRO A 377 -16.06 2.23 -28.94
CA PRO A 377 -17.27 2.13 -28.12
C PRO A 377 -18.58 1.99 -28.91
N ASP A 378 -18.55 1.72 -30.21
CA ASP A 378 -19.75 1.55 -31.03
C ASP A 378 -20.45 0.24 -30.65
N SER A 379 -21.58 0.36 -29.94
CA SER A 379 -22.33 -0.78 -29.42
C SER A 379 -22.85 -1.68 -30.55
N GLY A 380 -23.30 -1.10 -31.66
CA GLY A 380 -23.82 -1.85 -32.81
C GLY A 380 -22.75 -2.65 -33.54
N MET A 381 -21.58 -2.04 -33.77
CA MET A 381 -20.44 -2.74 -34.39
C MET A 381 -19.92 -3.88 -33.49
N VAL A 382 -19.77 -3.62 -32.19
CA VAL A 382 -19.33 -4.63 -31.22
C VAL A 382 -20.33 -5.79 -31.14
N GLU A 383 -21.63 -5.50 -31.12
CA GLU A 383 -22.66 -6.54 -31.15
C GLU A 383 -22.52 -7.40 -32.42
N ALA A 384 -22.34 -6.78 -33.59
CA ALA A 384 -22.17 -7.50 -34.85
C ALA A 384 -20.93 -8.41 -34.86
N ASP A 385 -19.80 -7.95 -34.32
CA ASP A 385 -18.58 -8.75 -34.23
C ASP A 385 -18.71 -9.87 -33.19
N LEU A 386 -19.35 -9.62 -32.05
CA LEU A 386 -19.64 -10.64 -31.06
C LEU A 386 -20.62 -11.70 -31.58
N ARG A 387 -21.56 -11.35 -32.48
CA ARG A 387 -22.43 -12.33 -33.15
C ARG A 387 -21.64 -13.27 -34.07
N LYS A 388 -20.64 -12.77 -34.79
CA LYS A 388 -19.73 -13.62 -35.59
C LYS A 388 -18.97 -14.58 -34.68
N LEU A 389 -18.43 -14.06 -33.58
CA LEU A 389 -17.77 -14.88 -32.55
C LEU A 389 -18.71 -15.92 -31.93
N LEU A 390 -19.97 -15.57 -31.68
CA LEU A 390 -20.97 -16.51 -31.17
C LEU A 390 -21.16 -17.72 -32.09
N SER A 391 -21.28 -17.48 -33.40
CA SER A 391 -21.37 -18.57 -34.39
C SER A 391 -20.14 -19.46 -34.33
N PHE A 392 -18.94 -18.87 -34.35
CA PHE A 392 -17.67 -19.59 -34.25
C PHE A 392 -17.57 -20.43 -32.97
N CYS A 393 -17.88 -19.85 -31.80
CA CYS A 393 -17.85 -20.53 -30.51
C CYS A 393 -18.86 -21.68 -30.43
N LYS A 394 -20.04 -21.55 -31.05
CA LYS A 394 -21.04 -22.62 -31.12
C LYS A 394 -20.56 -23.78 -31.99
N GLU A 395 -20.02 -23.47 -33.17
CA GLU A 395 -19.51 -24.48 -34.11
C GLU A 395 -18.32 -25.27 -33.55
N ASN A 396 -17.48 -24.61 -32.74
CA ASN A 396 -16.27 -25.21 -32.16
C ASN A 396 -16.41 -25.62 -30.69
N GLU A 397 -17.60 -25.47 -30.09
CA GLU A 397 -17.88 -25.76 -28.67
C GLU A 397 -16.92 -25.07 -27.67
N VAL A 398 -16.50 -23.85 -27.98
CA VAL A 398 -15.55 -23.07 -27.17
C VAL A 398 -16.27 -22.09 -26.24
N LYS A 399 -15.74 -21.94 -25.01
CA LYS A 399 -16.10 -20.83 -24.13
C LYS A 399 -14.86 -20.13 -23.55
N LEU A 400 -14.88 -18.80 -23.60
CA LEU A 400 -13.83 -17.93 -23.10
C LEU A 400 -13.83 -17.84 -21.56
N PRO A 401 -12.67 -17.64 -20.91
CA PRO A 401 -12.59 -17.37 -19.47
C PRO A 401 -13.36 -16.10 -19.06
N ARG A 402 -13.78 -16.04 -17.78
CA ARG A 402 -14.55 -14.92 -17.22
C ARG A 402 -13.86 -13.55 -17.35
N ASP A 403 -12.53 -13.53 -17.43
CA ASP A 403 -11.71 -12.32 -17.63
C ASP A 403 -12.15 -11.50 -18.85
N TYR A 404 -12.57 -12.16 -19.93
CA TYR A 404 -12.90 -11.51 -21.20
C TYR A 404 -14.11 -10.58 -21.09
N PHE A 405 -15.05 -10.87 -20.20
CA PHE A 405 -16.20 -10.00 -19.97
C PHE A 405 -15.79 -8.62 -19.43
N GLN A 406 -14.63 -8.51 -18.77
CA GLN A 406 -14.09 -7.22 -18.32
C GLN A 406 -13.76 -6.30 -19.51
N GLY A 407 -13.48 -6.84 -20.70
CA GLY A 407 -13.26 -6.07 -21.93
C GLY A 407 -14.51 -5.30 -22.40
N ILE A 408 -15.70 -5.88 -22.18
CA ILE A 408 -16.99 -5.25 -22.50
C ILE A 408 -17.35 -4.21 -21.44
N PHE A 409 -17.22 -4.55 -20.17
CA PHE A 409 -17.70 -3.66 -19.11
C PHE A 409 -16.71 -2.51 -18.82
N ARG A 410 -15.39 -2.74 -18.96
CA ARG A 410 -14.32 -1.73 -18.78
C ARG A 410 -14.37 -0.99 -17.44
N GLY A 411 -14.82 -1.63 -16.37
CA GLY A 411 -15.07 -1.01 -15.07
C GLY A 411 -16.16 -1.75 -14.32
N VAL A 412 -16.91 -1.06 -13.45
CA VAL A 412 -18.13 -1.63 -12.84
C VAL A 412 -19.35 -0.69 -12.86
N VAL A 413 -19.20 0.62 -13.10
CA VAL A 413 -20.36 1.53 -13.17
C VAL A 413 -20.34 2.41 -14.41
N GLY A 414 -21.52 2.89 -14.83
CA GLY A 414 -21.65 3.88 -15.89
C GLY A 414 -21.51 3.30 -17.29
N GLN A 415 -22.20 2.19 -17.60
CA GLN A 415 -22.12 1.56 -18.92
C GLN A 415 -22.67 2.48 -20.00
N LEU A 416 -23.74 3.21 -19.70
CA LEU A 416 -24.25 4.23 -20.59
C LEU A 416 -23.22 5.36 -20.76
N GLY A 417 -22.42 5.66 -19.72
CA GLY A 417 -21.24 6.52 -19.82
C GLY A 417 -20.26 6.11 -20.93
N PHE A 418 -20.15 4.82 -21.24
CA PHE A 418 -19.27 4.29 -22.29
C PHE A 418 -19.98 3.94 -23.60
N TYR A 419 -21.26 3.59 -23.63
CA TYR A 419 -21.92 3.13 -24.86
C TYR A 419 -22.94 4.12 -25.44
N TYR A 420 -23.45 5.06 -24.65
CA TYR A 420 -24.39 6.06 -25.13
C TYR A 420 -23.64 7.22 -25.81
N ARG A 421 -23.66 7.24 -27.15
CA ARG A 421 -22.87 8.17 -27.98
C ARG A 421 -23.69 9.24 -28.69
N ARG A 422 -24.96 8.97 -29.00
CA ARG A 422 -25.81 9.88 -29.77
C ARG A 422 -27.13 10.14 -29.04
N SER A 423 -27.49 11.43 -28.94
CA SER A 423 -28.84 11.83 -28.51
C SER A 423 -29.91 11.25 -29.44
N GLY A 424 -31.00 10.78 -28.85
CA GLY A 424 -32.11 10.05 -29.49
C GLY A 424 -31.93 8.53 -29.56
N THR A 425 -30.81 7.96 -29.11
CA THR A 425 -30.53 6.51 -29.21
C THR A 425 -30.35 5.82 -27.86
N LEU A 426 -30.80 6.42 -26.75
CA LEU A 426 -30.57 5.85 -25.41
C LEU A 426 -31.22 4.47 -25.24
N LEU A 427 -32.49 4.34 -25.63
CA LEU A 427 -33.23 3.07 -25.52
C LEU A 427 -32.66 1.99 -26.45
N GLU A 428 -32.32 2.37 -27.68
CA GLU A 428 -31.67 1.47 -28.64
C GLU A 428 -30.34 0.93 -28.07
N ASN A 429 -29.50 1.81 -27.50
CA ASN A 429 -28.24 1.40 -26.88
C ASN A 429 -28.44 0.42 -25.72
N VAL A 430 -29.49 0.59 -24.92
CA VAL A 430 -29.82 -0.34 -23.82
C VAL A 430 -30.19 -1.71 -24.39
N HIS A 431 -30.98 -1.77 -25.46
CA HIS A 431 -31.31 -3.04 -26.12
C HIS A 431 -30.09 -3.71 -26.77
N THR A 432 -29.23 -2.94 -27.42
CA THR A 432 -27.95 -3.43 -27.95
C THR A 432 -27.06 -3.99 -26.83
N LEU A 433 -26.98 -3.31 -25.68
CA LEU A 433 -26.23 -3.80 -24.53
C LEU A 433 -26.80 -5.10 -23.96
N GLN A 434 -28.12 -5.21 -23.83
CA GLN A 434 -28.79 -6.45 -23.43
C GLN A 434 -28.42 -7.60 -24.39
N SER A 435 -28.48 -7.36 -25.70
CA SER A 435 -28.05 -8.33 -26.71
C SER A 435 -26.57 -8.73 -26.56
N ILE A 436 -25.67 -7.76 -26.34
CA ILE A 436 -24.26 -8.03 -26.05
C ILE A 436 -24.10 -8.92 -24.80
N TYR A 437 -24.87 -8.66 -23.74
CA TYR A 437 -24.82 -9.46 -22.51
C TYR A 437 -25.32 -10.88 -22.71
N ASP A 438 -26.41 -11.06 -23.47
CA ASP A 438 -26.90 -12.39 -23.86
C ASP A 438 -25.83 -13.17 -24.64
N ILE A 439 -25.18 -12.53 -25.62
CA ILE A 439 -24.08 -13.14 -26.38
C ILE A 439 -22.93 -13.52 -25.44
N CYS A 440 -22.52 -12.62 -24.55
CA CYS A 440 -21.47 -12.87 -23.57
C CYS A 440 -21.80 -14.05 -22.64
N GLY A 441 -23.05 -14.15 -22.16
CA GLY A 441 -23.50 -15.27 -21.33
C GLY A 441 -23.44 -16.63 -22.03
N LEU A 442 -23.50 -16.64 -23.37
CA LEU A 442 -23.36 -17.87 -24.16
C LEU A 442 -21.89 -18.26 -24.39
N ILE A 443 -21.01 -17.29 -24.63
CA ILE A 443 -19.61 -17.54 -25.02
C ILE A 443 -18.58 -17.43 -23.89
N ILE A 444 -18.94 -16.87 -22.73
CA ILE A 444 -18.02 -16.66 -21.59
C ILE A 444 -18.42 -17.55 -20.42
N LYS A 445 -17.45 -18.24 -19.82
CA LYS A 445 -17.60 -19.06 -18.61
C LYS A 445 -17.94 -18.17 -17.42
N ASP A 446 -18.82 -18.66 -16.55
CA ASP A 446 -19.22 -17.98 -15.31
C ASP A 446 -19.78 -16.55 -15.50
N CYS A 447 -20.35 -16.27 -16.67
CA CYS A 447 -21.03 -15.02 -17.01
C CYS A 447 -22.53 -15.28 -17.20
N ASP A 448 -23.36 -14.59 -16.42
CA ASP A 448 -24.81 -14.67 -16.51
C ASP A 448 -25.38 -13.45 -17.25
N GLY A 449 -25.48 -13.56 -18.57
CA GLY A 449 -25.98 -12.49 -19.44
C GLY A 449 -27.36 -11.95 -19.03
N ARG A 450 -28.26 -12.84 -18.59
CA ARG A 450 -29.62 -12.46 -18.16
C ARG A 450 -29.61 -11.60 -16.90
N LEU A 451 -28.72 -11.92 -15.94
CA LEU A 451 -28.57 -11.06 -14.75
C LEU A 451 -28.17 -9.64 -15.13
N TRP A 452 -27.37 -9.47 -16.18
CA TRP A 452 -26.88 -8.18 -16.64
C TRP A 452 -27.92 -7.31 -17.36
N HIS A 453 -29.02 -7.87 -17.87
CA HIS A 453 -30.11 -7.09 -18.48
C HIS A 453 -30.66 -6.05 -17.52
N SER A 454 -30.96 -6.50 -16.30
CA SER A 454 -31.48 -5.64 -15.24
C SER A 454 -30.52 -4.50 -14.87
N SER A 455 -29.21 -4.65 -15.11
CA SER A 455 -28.24 -3.58 -14.82
C SER A 455 -28.39 -2.40 -15.78
N ALA A 456 -28.56 -2.67 -17.08
CA ALA A 456 -28.79 -1.63 -18.07
C ALA A 456 -30.17 -0.99 -17.90
N GLU A 457 -31.19 -1.79 -17.55
CA GLU A 457 -32.53 -1.30 -17.22
C GLU A 457 -32.55 -0.39 -15.99
N ALA A 458 -31.81 -0.76 -14.94
CA ALA A 458 -31.71 0.06 -13.74
C ALA A 458 -31.04 1.41 -14.04
N GLU A 459 -29.96 1.40 -14.82
CA GLU A 459 -29.28 2.64 -15.23
C GLU A 459 -30.20 3.51 -16.11
N LEU A 460 -30.90 2.93 -17.09
CA LEU A 460 -31.87 3.63 -17.93
C LEU A 460 -32.98 4.28 -17.11
N ASN A 461 -33.67 3.49 -16.27
CA ASN A 461 -34.78 3.97 -15.45
C ASN A 461 -34.32 5.05 -14.49
N TYR A 462 -33.14 4.89 -13.90
CA TYR A 462 -32.55 5.95 -13.09
C TYR A 462 -32.39 7.21 -13.94
N MET A 463 -31.66 7.15 -15.06
CA MET A 463 -31.34 8.33 -15.89
C MET A 463 -32.56 9.07 -16.45
N GLN A 464 -33.65 8.35 -16.71
CA GLN A 464 -34.94 8.92 -17.14
C GLN A 464 -35.81 9.46 -15.99
N GLY A 465 -35.37 9.29 -14.74
CA GLY A 465 -36.10 9.74 -13.56
C GLY A 465 -37.25 8.83 -13.13
N ASN A 466 -37.30 7.59 -13.63
CA ASN A 466 -38.23 6.54 -13.20
C ASN A 466 -37.73 5.90 -11.89
N ILE A 467 -37.70 6.70 -10.83
CA ILE A 467 -37.02 6.37 -9.56
C ILE A 467 -37.59 5.11 -8.90
N ASP A 468 -38.91 4.90 -8.95
CA ASP A 468 -39.52 3.75 -8.28
C ASP A 468 -39.12 2.41 -8.92
N THR A 469 -39.11 2.35 -10.24
CA THR A 469 -38.63 1.18 -10.99
C THR A 469 -37.12 0.95 -10.77
N ALA A 470 -36.32 2.03 -10.81
CA ALA A 470 -34.90 1.93 -10.56
C ALA A 470 -34.62 1.40 -9.15
N ASP A 471 -35.32 1.92 -8.14
CA ASP A 471 -35.19 1.49 -6.74
C ASP A 471 -35.42 0.00 -6.56
N GLU A 472 -36.53 -0.52 -7.10
CA GLU A 472 -36.89 -1.94 -6.99
C GLU A 472 -35.79 -2.85 -7.54
N ILE A 473 -35.26 -2.52 -8.72
CA ILE A 473 -34.20 -3.29 -9.36
C ILE A 473 -32.89 -3.21 -8.55
N LEU A 474 -32.50 -2.01 -8.10
CA LEU A 474 -31.24 -1.79 -7.36
C LEU A 474 -31.27 -2.46 -5.98
N LEU A 475 -32.41 -2.42 -5.28
CA LEU A 475 -32.61 -3.12 -4.01
C LEU A 475 -32.40 -4.63 -4.16
N HIS A 476 -32.90 -5.21 -5.26
CA HIS A 476 -32.69 -6.62 -5.54
C HIS A 476 -31.19 -6.98 -5.67
N PHE A 477 -30.37 -6.09 -6.22
CA PHE A 477 -28.92 -6.31 -6.34
C PHE A 477 -28.24 -6.30 -4.97
N LEU A 478 -28.66 -5.39 -4.08
CA LEU A 478 -28.10 -5.26 -2.73
C LEU A 478 -28.53 -6.40 -1.80
N LYS A 479 -29.76 -6.90 -1.94
CA LYS A 479 -30.31 -8.01 -1.13
C LYS A 479 -29.79 -9.39 -1.57
N SER A 480 -29.39 -9.52 -2.84
CA SER A 480 -28.84 -10.75 -3.40
C SER A 480 -27.50 -11.16 -2.73
N PRO A 481 -27.21 -12.46 -2.59
CA PRO A 481 -25.90 -12.91 -2.10
C PRO A 481 -24.79 -12.56 -3.10
N TRP A 482 -23.67 -12.01 -2.62
CA TRP A 482 -22.54 -11.58 -3.47
C TRP A 482 -21.49 -12.69 -3.66
N ASN A 483 -21.96 -13.90 -3.94
CA ASN A 483 -21.13 -15.10 -4.08
C ASN A 483 -20.53 -15.31 -5.48
N THR A 484 -20.96 -14.53 -6.48
CA THR A 484 -20.39 -14.53 -7.84
C THR A 484 -19.86 -13.15 -8.19
N ILE A 485 -18.90 -13.10 -9.13
CA ILE A 485 -18.33 -11.84 -9.64
C ILE A 485 -19.43 -10.95 -10.24
N ASP A 486 -20.35 -11.51 -11.04
CA ASP A 486 -21.47 -10.76 -11.63
C ASP A 486 -22.35 -10.09 -10.57
N ARG A 487 -22.67 -10.80 -9.48
CA ARG A 487 -23.49 -10.26 -8.39
C ARG A 487 -22.74 -9.19 -7.60
N GLN A 488 -21.44 -9.36 -7.38
CA GLN A 488 -20.58 -8.35 -6.76
C GLN A 488 -20.53 -7.07 -7.61
N GLN A 489 -20.33 -7.22 -8.93
CA GLN A 489 -20.26 -6.08 -9.85
C GLN A 489 -21.61 -5.34 -9.96
N ARG A 490 -22.73 -6.07 -10.03
CA ARG A 490 -24.08 -5.47 -9.95
C ARG A 490 -24.34 -4.75 -8.63
N ALA A 491 -23.87 -5.28 -7.52
CA ALA A 491 -23.98 -4.61 -6.22
C ALA A 491 -23.19 -3.29 -6.18
N ILE A 492 -22.09 -3.15 -6.92
CA ILE A 492 -21.37 -1.87 -7.06
C ILE A 492 -22.20 -0.87 -7.89
N ILE A 493 -22.88 -1.29 -8.95
CA ILE A 493 -23.85 -0.44 -9.70
C ILE A 493 -24.94 0.06 -8.74
N ALA A 494 -25.49 -0.84 -7.93
CA ALA A 494 -26.48 -0.46 -6.93
C ALA A 494 -25.91 0.49 -5.87
N LEU A 495 -24.69 0.27 -5.39
CA LEU A 495 -24.02 1.19 -4.48
C LEU A 495 -23.80 2.56 -5.11
N PHE A 496 -23.68 2.65 -6.43
CA PHE A 496 -23.54 3.90 -7.14
C PHE A 496 -24.87 4.65 -7.32
N LEU A 497 -25.98 3.97 -7.56
CA LEU A 497 -27.27 4.59 -7.88
C LEU A 497 -28.22 4.68 -6.67
N TYR A 498 -28.32 3.63 -5.87
CA TYR A 498 -29.28 3.52 -4.76
C TYR A 498 -29.15 4.63 -3.71
N PRO A 499 -27.94 5.04 -3.25
CA PRO A 499 -27.85 6.15 -2.29
C PRO A 499 -28.40 7.46 -2.85
N ARG A 500 -28.27 7.70 -4.16
CA ARG A 500 -28.85 8.89 -4.81
C ARG A 500 -30.37 8.83 -4.85
N VAL A 501 -30.94 7.64 -5.11
CA VAL A 501 -32.38 7.39 -4.98
C VAL A 501 -32.89 7.72 -3.58
N ALA A 502 -32.18 7.27 -2.54
CA ALA A 502 -32.54 7.57 -1.14
C ALA A 502 -32.52 9.08 -0.85
N LEU A 503 -31.55 9.82 -1.39
CA LEU A 503 -31.52 11.28 -1.25
C LEU A 503 -32.71 11.97 -1.95
N ILE A 504 -33.09 11.50 -3.14
CA ILE A 504 -34.25 12.02 -3.88
C ILE A 504 -35.55 11.76 -3.13
N ARG A 505 -35.71 10.57 -2.55
CA ARG A 505 -36.87 10.19 -1.72
C ARG A 505 -36.86 10.82 -0.33
N LYS A 506 -35.78 11.51 0.04
CA LYS A 506 -35.58 12.15 1.34
C LYS A 506 -35.54 11.13 2.50
N THR A 507 -35.12 9.90 2.23
CA THR A 507 -34.91 8.83 3.21
C THR A 507 -33.45 8.83 3.69
N ALA A 508 -33.05 9.91 4.37
CA ALA A 508 -31.65 10.17 4.74
C ALA A 508 -30.97 9.01 5.51
N TYR A 509 -31.72 8.27 6.34
CA TYR A 509 -31.16 7.15 7.10
C TYR A 509 -30.66 5.99 6.20
N GLU A 510 -31.28 5.76 5.03
CA GLU A 510 -30.90 4.71 4.08
C GLU A 510 -29.61 5.04 3.34
N PHE A 511 -29.33 6.33 3.16
CA PHE A 511 -28.08 6.78 2.57
C PHE A 511 -26.88 6.27 3.38
N LYS A 512 -26.93 6.27 4.72
CA LYS A 512 -25.78 5.94 5.56
C LYS A 512 -25.24 4.51 5.36
N ASP A 513 -26.10 3.58 4.92
CA ASP A 513 -25.76 2.17 4.77
C ASP A 513 -24.75 1.92 3.64
N TRP A 514 -24.57 2.85 2.70
CA TRP A 514 -23.59 2.72 1.62
C TRP A 514 -22.17 2.49 2.16
N LYS A 515 -21.78 3.11 3.29
CA LYS A 515 -20.45 2.94 3.90
C LYS A 515 -20.23 1.49 4.38
N LYS A 516 -21.27 0.84 4.90
CA LYS A 516 -21.23 -0.56 5.36
C LYS A 516 -21.14 -1.50 4.16
N LEU A 517 -21.95 -1.26 3.13
CA LEU A 517 -21.97 -2.04 1.89
C LEU A 517 -20.62 -1.93 1.15
N TYR A 518 -20.05 -0.73 1.06
CA TYR A 518 -18.72 -0.48 0.53
C TYR A 518 -17.64 -1.34 1.20
N LYS A 519 -17.56 -1.35 2.53
CA LYS A 519 -16.57 -2.16 3.27
C LYS A 519 -16.73 -3.65 2.98
N LYS A 520 -17.98 -4.13 2.94
CA LYS A 520 -18.30 -5.53 2.65
C LYS A 520 -17.92 -5.92 1.21
N LEU A 521 -18.22 -5.07 0.22
CA LEU A 521 -17.83 -5.29 -1.18
C LEU A 521 -16.31 -5.22 -1.37
N LYS A 522 -15.65 -4.22 -0.79
CA LYS A 522 -14.19 -4.06 -0.89
C LYS A 522 -13.41 -5.26 -0.35
N ALA A 523 -13.95 -5.94 0.66
CA ALA A 523 -13.38 -7.18 1.18
C ALA A 523 -13.63 -8.41 0.28
N ALA A 524 -14.69 -8.40 -0.53
CA ALA A 524 -15.06 -9.51 -1.41
C ALA A 524 -14.37 -9.47 -2.78
N ILE A 525 -14.04 -8.27 -3.28
CA ILE A 525 -13.43 -8.08 -4.60
C ILE A 525 -11.96 -8.49 -4.56
N SER A 526 -11.52 -9.21 -5.58
CA SER A 526 -10.14 -9.68 -5.71
C SER A 526 -9.27 -8.75 -6.56
N ASP A 527 -9.78 -8.18 -7.67
CA ASP A 527 -8.99 -7.41 -8.63
C ASP A 527 -8.91 -5.90 -8.36
N ASP A 528 -7.81 -5.28 -8.79
CA ASP A 528 -7.51 -3.88 -8.48
C ASP A 528 -8.30 -2.87 -9.33
N LEU A 529 -8.66 -3.22 -10.57
CA LEU A 529 -9.45 -2.35 -11.43
C LEU A 529 -10.87 -2.15 -10.87
N THR A 530 -11.53 -3.24 -10.48
CA THR A 530 -12.85 -3.19 -9.84
C THR A 530 -12.79 -2.49 -8.47
N LYS A 531 -11.75 -2.74 -7.67
CA LYS A 531 -11.53 -2.00 -6.41
C LYS A 531 -11.38 -0.50 -6.64
N THR A 532 -10.62 -0.10 -7.66
CA THR A 532 -10.42 1.31 -8.00
C THR A 532 -11.73 1.95 -8.44
N SER A 533 -12.55 1.25 -9.23
CA SER A 533 -13.91 1.70 -9.59
C SER A 533 -14.80 1.86 -8.35
N LEU A 534 -14.78 0.90 -7.42
CA LEU A 534 -15.51 0.98 -6.16
C LEU A 534 -15.03 2.14 -5.26
N ASP A 535 -13.73 2.41 -5.21
CA ASP A 535 -13.18 3.53 -4.46
C ASP A 535 -13.63 4.87 -5.06
N MET A 536 -13.72 4.97 -6.39
CA MET A 536 -14.34 6.14 -7.05
C MET A 536 -15.84 6.27 -6.72
N VAL A 537 -16.60 5.17 -6.64
CA VAL A 537 -18.01 5.20 -6.17
C VAL A 537 -18.08 5.78 -4.76
N ALA A 538 -17.21 5.33 -3.86
CA ALA A 538 -17.19 5.81 -2.47
C ALA A 538 -16.84 7.30 -2.35
N ILE A 539 -15.88 7.77 -3.16
CA ILE A 539 -15.53 9.20 -3.25
C ILE A 539 -16.73 10.00 -3.76
N HIS A 540 -17.39 9.54 -4.83
CA HIS A 540 -18.60 10.18 -5.36
C HIS A 540 -19.69 10.27 -4.29
N MET A 541 -20.03 9.16 -3.62
CA MET A 541 -21.07 9.17 -2.57
C MET A 541 -20.70 10.12 -1.42
N SER A 542 -19.43 10.16 -1.02
CA SER A 542 -18.96 11.09 0.02
C SER A 542 -19.10 12.56 -0.38
N SER A 543 -19.00 12.86 -1.68
CA SER A 543 -19.15 14.22 -2.21
C SER A 543 -20.61 14.71 -2.26
N LEU A 544 -21.61 13.81 -2.15
CA LEU A 544 -23.04 14.18 -2.22
C LEU A 544 -23.58 14.85 -0.93
N LEU A 545 -22.92 14.66 0.22
CA LEU A 545 -23.34 15.20 1.53
C LEU A 545 -22.81 16.63 1.79
N GLU A 546 -22.93 17.50 0.78
CA GLU A 546 -22.16 18.74 0.59
C GLU A 546 -22.10 19.73 1.78
N GLU A 547 -20.90 19.85 2.36
CA GLU A 547 -20.32 21.11 2.84
C GLU A 547 -18.81 21.13 2.52
N PRO A 548 -18.25 22.23 1.97
CA PRO A 548 -16.81 22.35 1.77
C PRO A 548 -16.09 22.09 3.08
N SER A 549 -15.19 21.11 3.09
CA SER A 549 -14.49 20.70 4.31
C SER A 549 -13.08 20.20 4.01
N PRO A 550 -12.16 20.24 4.99
CA PRO A 550 -10.83 19.65 4.85
C PRO A 550 -10.88 18.17 4.45
N LYS A 551 -11.95 17.46 4.83
CA LYS A 551 -12.18 16.08 4.44
C LYS A 551 -12.45 15.93 2.95
N GLN A 552 -13.27 16.82 2.35
CA GLN A 552 -13.50 16.83 0.91
C GLN A 552 -12.23 17.22 0.13
N GLU A 553 -11.40 18.12 0.65
CA GLU A 553 -10.12 18.45 0.00
C GLU A 553 -9.19 17.24 -0.08
N ARG A 554 -9.06 16.46 1.00
CA ARG A 554 -8.29 15.20 0.98
C ARG A 554 -8.83 14.17 -0.02
N LEU A 555 -10.12 14.21 -0.37
CA LEU A 555 -10.67 13.33 -1.40
C LEU A 555 -10.15 13.67 -2.80
N ILE A 556 -9.77 14.93 -3.08
CA ILE A 556 -9.09 15.30 -4.33
C ILE A 556 -7.70 14.64 -4.38
N ASP A 557 -6.95 14.65 -3.29
CA ASP A 557 -5.65 14.00 -3.24
C ASP A 557 -5.81 12.48 -3.38
N THR A 558 -6.78 11.91 -2.66
CA THR A 558 -7.11 10.49 -2.72
C THR A 558 -7.45 10.04 -4.15
N ILE A 559 -8.28 10.78 -4.90
CA ILE A 559 -8.57 10.42 -6.28
C ILE A 559 -7.32 10.51 -7.15
N ASN A 560 -6.42 11.47 -6.94
CA ASN A 560 -5.19 11.59 -7.72
C ASN A 560 -4.18 10.46 -7.43
N GLU A 561 -4.21 9.87 -6.23
CA GLU A 561 -3.36 8.74 -5.85
C GLU A 561 -3.88 7.38 -6.36
N LEU A 562 -5.14 7.28 -6.76
CA LEU A 562 -5.72 6.04 -7.28
C LEU A 562 -5.06 5.63 -8.62
N PRO A 563 -4.82 4.33 -8.86
CA PRO A 563 -4.23 3.83 -10.12
C PRO A 563 -4.92 4.35 -11.37
N GLU A 564 -4.15 4.78 -12.36
CA GLU A 564 -4.68 5.28 -13.63
C GLU A 564 -4.97 4.13 -14.60
N TYR A 565 -6.25 3.91 -14.86
CA TYR A 565 -6.75 3.01 -15.89
C TYR A 565 -7.55 3.82 -16.91
N ASN A 566 -7.21 3.72 -18.20
CA ASN A 566 -7.98 4.43 -19.23
C ASN A 566 -9.45 3.98 -19.27
N ALA A 567 -9.71 2.71 -18.95
CA ALA A 567 -11.05 2.16 -18.78
C ALA A 567 -11.91 2.97 -17.77
N LEU A 568 -11.31 3.54 -16.73
CA LEU A 568 -12.01 4.33 -15.69
C LEU A 568 -11.92 5.85 -15.90
N ARG A 569 -11.38 6.31 -17.04
CA ARG A 569 -11.08 7.74 -17.28
C ARG A 569 -12.32 8.62 -17.19
N THR A 570 -13.44 8.20 -17.78
CA THR A 570 -14.71 8.94 -17.79
C THR A 570 -15.30 9.07 -16.38
N MET A 571 -15.33 7.96 -15.64
CA MET A 571 -15.79 7.96 -14.24
C MET A 571 -14.92 8.88 -13.37
N ARG A 572 -13.59 8.78 -13.49
CA ARG A 572 -12.63 9.62 -12.76
C ARG A 572 -12.87 11.11 -13.01
N GLN A 573 -13.10 11.50 -14.26
CA GLN A 573 -13.42 12.88 -14.63
C GLN A 573 -14.74 13.34 -14.00
N SER A 574 -15.80 12.53 -14.07
CA SER A 574 -17.09 12.84 -13.45
C SER A 574 -16.97 13.05 -11.93
N VAL A 575 -16.22 12.19 -11.23
CA VAL A 575 -15.99 12.35 -9.78
C VAL A 575 -15.16 13.61 -9.47
N ARG A 576 -14.15 13.93 -10.28
CA ARG A 576 -13.38 15.19 -10.15
C ARG A 576 -14.26 16.41 -10.35
N HIS A 577 -15.13 16.42 -11.36
CA HIS A 577 -16.08 17.52 -11.60
C HIS A 577 -16.99 17.73 -10.40
N ARG A 578 -17.56 16.65 -9.84
CA ARG A 578 -18.41 16.74 -8.65
C ARG A 578 -17.68 17.33 -7.45
N LEU A 579 -16.47 16.86 -7.15
CA LEU A 579 -15.65 17.40 -6.05
C LEU A 579 -15.29 18.87 -6.26
N ASN A 580 -14.91 19.27 -7.48
CA ASN A 580 -14.56 20.66 -7.77
C ASN A 580 -15.78 21.58 -7.66
N LEU A 581 -16.96 21.12 -8.07
CA LEU A 581 -18.21 21.86 -7.87
C LEU A 581 -18.53 22.02 -6.38
N SER A 582 -18.44 20.95 -5.59
CA SER A 582 -18.73 21.01 -4.15
C SER A 582 -17.75 21.90 -3.39
N LEU A 583 -16.47 21.89 -3.78
CA LEU A 583 -15.41 22.72 -3.20
C LEU A 583 -15.31 24.13 -3.80
N LYS A 584 -16.20 24.49 -4.75
CA LYS A 584 -16.21 25.78 -5.46
C LYS A 584 -14.88 26.10 -6.17
N LYS A 585 -14.14 25.08 -6.61
CA LYS A 585 -12.88 25.21 -7.36
C LYS A 585 -13.16 25.36 -8.87
N TYR A 586 -13.94 26.36 -9.24
CA TYR A 586 -14.46 26.57 -10.61
C TYR A 586 -13.39 26.86 -11.65
N ASN A 587 -12.29 27.49 -11.25
CA ASN A 587 -11.11 27.70 -12.08
C ASN A 587 -10.51 26.37 -12.57
N LEU A 588 -10.44 25.34 -11.72
CA LEU A 588 -9.91 24.04 -12.13
C LEU A 588 -10.83 23.36 -13.15
N ILE A 589 -12.14 23.56 -13.07
CA ILE A 589 -13.10 23.00 -14.04
C ILE A 589 -12.80 23.54 -15.44
N LEU A 590 -12.73 24.87 -15.62
CA LEU A 590 -12.46 25.46 -16.94
C LEU A 590 -11.11 25.04 -17.55
N HIS A 591 -10.10 24.77 -16.72
CA HIS A 591 -8.79 24.30 -17.19
C HIS A 591 -8.73 22.81 -17.50
N THR A 592 -9.54 21.99 -16.83
CA THR A 592 -9.49 20.52 -16.96
C THR A 592 -10.57 19.96 -17.86
N THR A 593 -11.65 20.70 -18.07
CA THR A 593 -12.70 20.38 -19.05
C THR A 593 -12.30 20.97 -20.41
N GLU A 594 -11.36 20.32 -21.09
CA GLU A 594 -11.22 20.53 -22.53
C GLU A 594 -12.45 19.91 -23.19
N THR A 595 -13.43 20.73 -23.61
CA THR A 595 -14.46 20.30 -24.55
C THR A 595 -13.78 20.00 -25.88
N LYS A 596 -13.16 18.81 -26.01
CA LYS A 596 -12.36 18.44 -27.18
C LYS A 596 -13.17 18.44 -28.47
N ASP A 597 -14.48 18.21 -28.38
CA ASP A 597 -15.41 18.34 -29.50
C ASP A 597 -16.57 19.29 -29.11
N PRO A 598 -16.70 20.47 -29.74
CA PRO A 598 -17.87 21.34 -29.55
C PRO A 598 -19.15 20.79 -30.20
N TYR A 599 -19.06 19.67 -30.93
CA TYR A 599 -20.18 19.03 -31.62
C TYR A 599 -20.31 17.55 -31.23
N PRO A 600 -21.52 16.96 -31.25
CA PRO A 600 -21.71 15.52 -31.09
C PRO A 600 -20.90 14.75 -32.14
N SER A 601 -19.80 14.12 -31.73
CA SER A 601 -19.06 13.17 -32.56
C SER A 601 -19.53 11.76 -32.24
N ALA A 602 -19.52 10.87 -33.24
CA ALA A 602 -19.92 9.46 -33.05
C ALA A 602 -19.08 8.74 -31.96
N ASN A 603 -17.90 9.28 -31.64
CA ASN A 603 -16.98 8.72 -30.67
C ASN A 603 -17.10 9.36 -29.26
N ALA A 604 -17.79 10.49 -29.12
CA ALA A 604 -17.94 11.20 -27.84
C ALA A 604 -19.08 10.59 -27.00
N SER A 605 -18.85 10.47 -25.69
CA SER A 605 -19.88 9.97 -24.76
C SER A 605 -20.93 11.06 -24.53
N GLN A 606 -22.18 10.79 -24.91
CA GLN A 606 -23.29 11.73 -24.71
C GLN A 606 -23.50 12.03 -23.22
N MET A 607 -23.39 11.01 -22.38
CA MET A 607 -23.46 11.16 -20.92
C MET A 607 -22.31 12.00 -20.37
N SER A 608 -21.07 11.73 -20.78
CA SER A 608 -19.91 12.51 -20.30
C SER A 608 -20.00 13.96 -20.73
N ARG A 609 -20.39 14.23 -21.99
CA ARG A 609 -20.63 15.59 -22.48
C ARG A 609 -21.67 16.33 -21.65
N CYS A 610 -22.76 15.65 -21.24
CA CYS A 610 -23.79 16.25 -20.40
C CYS A 610 -23.25 16.67 -19.02
N TYR A 611 -22.52 15.78 -18.33
CA TYR A 611 -21.91 16.12 -17.03
C TYR A 611 -20.83 17.21 -17.14
N ASP A 612 -20.02 17.18 -18.21
CA ASP A 612 -19.01 18.19 -18.49
C ASP A 612 -19.65 19.56 -18.76
N ALA A 613 -20.74 19.60 -19.54
CA ALA A 613 -21.52 20.81 -19.77
C ALA A 613 -22.08 21.38 -18.46
N ILE A 614 -22.65 20.54 -17.58
CA ILE A 614 -23.16 20.97 -16.27
C ILE A 614 -22.06 21.56 -15.39
N ALA A 615 -20.87 20.94 -15.35
CA ALA A 615 -19.73 21.47 -14.62
C ALA A 615 -19.28 22.83 -15.17
N CYS A 616 -19.18 22.96 -16.50
CA CYS A 616 -18.86 24.22 -17.17
C CYS A 616 -19.91 25.31 -16.92
N ILE A 617 -21.20 24.98 -16.93
CA ILE A 617 -22.29 25.92 -16.62
C ILE A 617 -22.09 26.49 -15.21
N GLY A 618 -21.82 25.64 -14.22
CA GLY A 618 -21.55 26.08 -12.85
C GLY A 618 -20.35 27.03 -12.75
N ALA A 619 -19.27 26.75 -13.49
CA ALA A 619 -18.10 27.62 -13.54
C ALA A 619 -18.39 28.96 -14.26
N LEU A 620 -19.06 28.94 -15.41
CA LEU A 620 -19.43 30.14 -16.16
C LEU A 620 -20.33 31.08 -15.34
N GLN A 621 -21.28 30.52 -14.57
CA GLN A 621 -22.09 31.29 -13.64
C GLN A 621 -21.24 32.00 -12.58
N TYR A 622 -20.25 31.31 -12.01
CA TYR A 622 -19.35 31.90 -11.02
C TYR A 622 -18.53 33.07 -11.58
N PHE A 623 -18.07 32.97 -12.83
CA PHE A 623 -17.31 34.03 -13.50
C PHE A 623 -18.19 35.13 -14.14
N GLY A 624 -19.50 35.16 -13.87
CA GLY A 624 -20.40 36.21 -14.35
C GLY A 624 -20.77 36.09 -15.84
N LYS A 625 -20.47 34.96 -16.49
CA LYS A 625 -20.74 34.71 -17.92
C LYS A 625 -22.13 34.09 -18.14
N ALA A 626 -23.17 34.78 -17.66
CA ALA A 626 -24.54 34.25 -17.63
C ALA A 626 -25.12 33.91 -19.02
N GLN A 627 -24.76 34.65 -20.07
CA GLN A 627 -25.23 34.39 -21.44
C GLN A 627 -24.63 33.10 -22.01
N GLU A 628 -23.31 32.91 -21.88
CA GLU A 628 -22.61 31.67 -22.28
C GLU A 628 -23.19 30.46 -21.54
N ALA A 629 -23.39 30.60 -20.21
CA ALA A 629 -23.96 29.54 -19.38
C ALA A 629 -25.40 29.16 -19.80
N SER A 630 -26.23 30.16 -20.12
CA SER A 630 -27.61 29.96 -20.57
C SER A 630 -27.68 29.27 -21.94
N ALA A 631 -26.82 29.68 -22.88
CA ALA A 631 -26.72 29.05 -24.20
C ALA A 631 -26.29 27.58 -24.09
N LEU A 632 -25.26 27.30 -23.28
CA LEU A 632 -24.78 25.94 -23.03
C LEU A 632 -25.86 25.07 -22.35
N LEU A 633 -26.57 25.61 -21.35
CA LEU A 633 -27.69 24.92 -20.70
C LEU A 633 -28.80 24.54 -21.69
N LYS A 634 -29.23 25.47 -22.54
CA LYS A 634 -30.28 25.21 -23.55
C LYS A 634 -29.84 24.14 -24.55
N SER A 635 -28.60 24.19 -25.01
CA SER A 635 -28.04 23.17 -25.90
C SER A 635 -28.00 21.80 -25.23
N ALA A 636 -27.49 21.71 -23.99
CA ALA A 636 -27.43 20.46 -23.25
C ALA A 636 -28.82 19.87 -22.95
N LEU A 637 -29.81 20.71 -22.60
CA LEU A 637 -31.20 20.28 -22.40
C LEU A 637 -31.84 19.81 -23.70
N HIS A 638 -31.62 20.51 -24.82
CA HIS A 638 -32.16 20.11 -26.11
C HIS A 638 -31.68 18.72 -26.53
N GLU A 639 -30.40 18.39 -26.33
CA GLU A 639 -29.89 17.05 -26.60
C GLU A 639 -30.42 16.01 -25.59
N SER A 640 -30.43 16.34 -24.31
CA SER A 640 -30.78 15.36 -23.27
C SER A 640 -32.27 15.01 -23.24
N LEU A 641 -33.15 15.95 -23.59
CA LEU A 641 -34.60 15.74 -23.58
C LEU A 641 -35.10 14.83 -24.71
N GLN A 642 -34.34 14.62 -25.78
CA GLN A 642 -34.71 13.67 -26.84
C GLN A 642 -34.85 12.24 -26.33
N ASP A 643 -34.02 11.86 -25.34
CA ASP A 643 -34.06 10.56 -24.67
C ASP A 643 -34.68 10.62 -23.26
N TYR A 644 -35.16 11.80 -22.86
CA TYR A 644 -35.55 12.11 -21.49
C TYR A 644 -34.44 11.85 -20.45
N PHE A 645 -33.17 12.06 -20.83
CA PHE A 645 -31.97 11.88 -20.00
C PHE A 645 -31.81 13.03 -18.99
N ILE A 646 -32.61 13.05 -17.93
CA ILE A 646 -32.81 14.23 -17.08
C ILE A 646 -32.03 14.23 -15.75
N MET A 647 -31.61 13.06 -15.25
CA MET A 647 -31.00 12.97 -13.91
C MET A 647 -29.77 13.84 -13.68
N PRO A 648 -28.82 14.01 -14.62
CA PRO A 648 -27.68 14.89 -14.40
C PRO A 648 -28.09 16.32 -14.00
N PHE A 649 -29.17 16.84 -14.60
CA PHE A 649 -29.69 18.16 -14.27
C PHE A 649 -30.40 18.20 -12.91
N ILE A 650 -31.11 17.13 -12.55
CA ILE A 650 -31.78 17.00 -11.25
C ILE A 650 -30.76 16.93 -10.10
N GLU A 651 -29.70 16.15 -10.27
CA GLU A 651 -28.62 16.01 -9.29
C GLU A 651 -27.83 17.31 -9.05
N HIS A 652 -27.87 18.24 -10.02
CA HIS A 652 -27.21 19.54 -9.96
C HIS A 652 -28.21 20.70 -9.92
N TYR A 653 -29.47 20.45 -9.56
CA TYR A 653 -30.55 21.44 -9.59
C TYR A 653 -30.20 22.72 -8.84
N ASN A 654 -29.54 22.64 -7.68
CA ASN A 654 -29.20 23.81 -6.87
C ASN A 654 -28.25 24.79 -7.59
N ILE A 655 -27.32 24.27 -8.40
CA ILE A 655 -26.39 25.07 -9.21
C ILE A 655 -27.13 25.66 -10.41
N LEU A 656 -27.97 24.85 -11.06
CA LEU A 656 -28.65 25.21 -12.30
C LEU A 656 -29.91 26.07 -12.10
N LYS A 657 -30.49 26.08 -10.89
CA LYS A 657 -31.76 26.75 -10.55
C LYS A 657 -31.86 28.19 -11.08
N PRO A 658 -30.85 29.07 -10.96
CA PRO A 658 -30.93 30.43 -11.47
C PRO A 658 -31.15 30.51 -12.99
N LEU A 659 -30.63 29.55 -13.75
CA LEU A 659 -30.77 29.48 -15.20
C LEU A 659 -32.00 28.68 -15.65
N LEU A 660 -32.48 27.76 -14.81
CA LEU A 660 -33.68 26.96 -15.08
C LEU A 660 -34.98 27.74 -14.83
N LEU A 661 -34.99 28.67 -13.87
CA LEU A 661 -36.20 29.46 -13.55
C LEU A 661 -36.74 30.28 -14.73
N PRO A 662 -35.90 30.99 -15.53
CA PRO A 662 -36.36 31.71 -16.72
C PRO A 662 -36.96 30.81 -17.80
N LEU A 663 -36.61 29.52 -17.84
CA LEU A 663 -37.12 28.54 -18.80
C LEU A 663 -38.51 28.01 -18.43
N ALA A 664 -39.03 28.33 -17.24
CA ALA A 664 -40.31 27.80 -16.76
C ALA A 664 -41.52 28.24 -17.59
N SER A 665 -41.41 29.34 -18.33
CA SER A 665 -42.48 29.84 -19.21
C SER A 665 -42.56 29.09 -20.55
N ASP A 666 -41.52 28.33 -20.91
CA ASP A 666 -41.47 27.59 -22.17
C ASP A 666 -42.07 26.18 -21.97
N PRO A 667 -43.16 25.83 -22.69
CA PRO A 667 -43.84 24.54 -22.55
C PRO A 667 -42.93 23.32 -22.76
N VAL A 668 -41.86 23.46 -23.55
CA VAL A 668 -40.90 22.37 -23.84
C VAL A 668 -40.24 21.86 -22.55
N TYR A 669 -39.97 22.75 -21.59
CA TYR A 669 -39.29 22.39 -20.35
C TYR A 669 -40.25 22.14 -19.17
N ALA A 670 -41.55 22.38 -19.32
CA ALA A 670 -42.50 22.40 -18.20
C ALA A 670 -42.53 21.09 -17.41
N GLN A 671 -42.64 19.94 -18.12
CA GLN A 671 -42.67 18.61 -17.50
C GLN A 671 -41.36 18.31 -16.75
N PHE A 672 -40.22 18.53 -17.42
CA PHE A 672 -38.90 18.35 -16.82
C PHE A 672 -38.71 19.22 -15.57
N LEU A 673 -39.07 20.50 -15.62
CA LEU A 673 -38.92 21.43 -14.50
C LEU A 673 -39.81 21.06 -13.31
N GLN A 674 -41.02 20.55 -13.57
CA GLN A 674 -41.89 20.02 -12.52
C GLN A 674 -41.22 18.83 -11.81
N GLN A 675 -40.68 17.89 -12.57
CA GLN A 675 -39.98 16.72 -12.03
C GLN A 675 -38.70 17.11 -11.29
N ALA A 676 -37.88 18.01 -11.87
CA ALA A 676 -36.65 18.50 -11.26
C ALA A 676 -36.90 19.19 -9.91
N ARG A 677 -37.98 19.97 -9.79
CA ARG A 677 -38.38 20.58 -8.49
C ARG A 677 -38.78 19.53 -7.47
N LYS A 678 -39.51 18.49 -7.88
CA LYS A 678 -39.95 17.40 -6.98
C LYS A 678 -38.78 16.55 -6.48
N MET A 679 -37.82 16.28 -7.37
CA MET A 679 -36.70 15.35 -7.14
C MET A 679 -35.39 16.03 -6.77
N ALA A 680 -35.38 17.36 -6.61
CA ALA A 680 -34.17 18.12 -6.28
C ALA A 680 -33.48 17.55 -5.03
N ILE A 681 -32.22 17.16 -5.19
CA ILE A 681 -31.40 16.67 -4.09
C ILE A 681 -31.01 17.87 -3.22
N THR A 682 -31.41 17.82 -1.95
CA THR A 682 -30.96 18.78 -0.94
C THR A 682 -29.81 18.13 -0.18
N PRO A 683 -28.59 18.69 -0.21
CA PRO A 683 -27.47 18.14 0.56
C PRO A 683 -27.82 18.08 2.05
N ILE A 684 -27.50 16.97 2.69
CA ILE A 684 -27.66 16.77 4.13
C ILE A 684 -26.26 16.72 4.72
N SER A 685 -25.96 17.56 5.71
CA SER A 685 -24.64 17.57 6.36
C SER A 685 -24.38 16.24 7.08
N GLU A 686 -23.12 15.83 7.22
CA GLU A 686 -22.78 14.60 7.98
C GLU A 686 -23.34 14.65 9.41
N LYS A 687 -23.36 15.83 10.04
CA LYS A 687 -23.96 16.02 11.37
C LYS A 687 -25.48 15.78 11.36
N ALA A 688 -26.21 16.35 10.40
CA ALA A 688 -27.65 16.11 10.26
C ALA A 688 -27.96 14.64 9.92
N LEU A 689 -27.06 13.98 9.19
CA LEU A 689 -27.14 12.55 8.91
C LEU A 689 -26.94 11.70 10.19
N GLU A 690 -26.04 12.11 11.08
CA GLU A 690 -25.86 11.49 12.40
C GLU A 690 -27.10 11.65 13.29
N GLU A 691 -27.71 12.84 13.30
CA GLU A 691 -28.92 13.14 14.07
C GLU A 691 -30.16 12.38 13.54
N THR A 692 -30.22 12.10 12.24
CA THR A 692 -31.29 11.30 11.60
C THR A 692 -31.08 9.80 11.73
N THR A 693 -29.93 9.33 12.23
CA THR A 693 -29.68 7.90 12.39
C THR A 693 -30.52 7.33 13.53
N LEU A 694 -31.06 6.11 13.36
CA LEU A 694 -31.77 5.41 14.42
C LEU A 694 -30.76 4.89 15.46
N THR A 695 -30.94 5.30 16.70
CA THR A 695 -30.19 4.80 17.85
C THR A 695 -30.51 3.32 18.11
N PRO A 696 -29.64 2.55 18.78
CA PRO A 696 -29.93 1.15 19.15
C PRO A 696 -31.26 1.00 19.91
N ARG A 697 -31.63 2.02 20.72
CA ARG A 697 -32.93 2.09 21.41
C ARG A 697 -34.09 2.29 20.45
N GLU A 698 -33.97 3.21 19.49
CA GLU A 698 -35.00 3.41 18.46
C GLU A 698 -35.18 2.17 17.57
N GLN A 699 -34.08 1.47 17.22
CA GLN A 699 -34.13 0.20 16.50
C GLN A 699 -34.82 -0.90 17.31
N LEU A 700 -34.54 -0.99 18.62
CA LEU A 700 -35.21 -1.93 19.52
C LEU A 700 -36.71 -1.60 19.62
N ILE A 701 -37.08 -0.34 19.79
CA ILE A 701 -38.50 0.09 19.80
C ILE A 701 -39.18 -0.28 18.49
N ILE A 702 -38.56 -0.04 17.33
CA ILE A 702 -39.10 -0.45 16.03
C ILE A 702 -39.30 -1.98 15.97
N SER A 703 -38.33 -2.77 16.43
CA SER A 703 -38.43 -4.24 16.44
C SER A 703 -39.59 -4.73 17.31
N ARG A 704 -39.75 -4.17 18.52
CA ARG A 704 -40.86 -4.50 19.42
C ARG A 704 -42.21 -4.02 18.88
N VAL A 705 -42.22 -2.88 18.19
CA VAL A 705 -43.41 -2.35 17.53
C VAL A 705 -43.89 -3.30 16.43
N ARG A 706 -42.95 -3.92 15.71
CA ARG A 706 -43.18 -4.96 14.70
C ARG A 706 -43.63 -6.29 15.29
N ASP A 707 -43.08 -6.69 16.43
CA ASP A 707 -43.48 -7.90 17.16
C ASP A 707 -44.88 -7.78 17.80
N GLY A 708 -45.59 -6.67 17.58
CA GLY A 708 -46.96 -6.44 18.07
C GLY A 708 -47.05 -5.89 19.49
N TRP A 709 -45.92 -5.59 20.15
CA TRP A 709 -45.91 -5.17 21.55
C TRP A 709 -46.58 -3.81 21.75
N THR A 710 -47.46 -3.70 22.72
CA THR A 710 -48.13 -2.45 23.09
C THR A 710 -47.15 -1.42 23.66
N ASN A 711 -47.50 -0.14 23.60
CA ASN A 711 -46.66 0.92 24.18
C ASN A 711 -46.42 0.74 25.69
N LYS A 712 -47.25 -0.05 26.38
CA LYS A 712 -47.09 -0.37 27.80
C LYS A 712 -46.01 -1.43 28.00
N GLU A 713 -46.08 -2.54 27.25
CA GLU A 713 -45.09 -3.63 27.32
C GLU A 713 -43.68 -3.16 26.96
N ILE A 714 -43.56 -2.34 25.92
CA ILE A 714 -42.25 -1.78 25.56
C ILE A 714 -41.79 -0.80 26.67
N ALA A 715 -42.71 -0.08 27.34
CA ALA A 715 -42.36 0.92 28.34
C ALA A 715 -41.92 0.27 29.66
N ASP A 716 -42.44 -0.91 29.96
CA ASP A 716 -41.98 -1.74 31.07
C ASP A 716 -40.53 -2.24 30.84
N GLU A 717 -40.10 -2.42 29.59
CA GLU A 717 -38.71 -2.78 29.23
C GLU A 717 -37.78 -1.55 29.17
N LEU A 718 -38.26 -0.39 28.68
CA LEU A 718 -37.40 0.75 28.31
C LEU A 718 -37.67 2.06 29.08
N THR A 719 -38.60 2.10 30.04
CA THR A 719 -39.02 3.23 30.91
C THR A 719 -39.49 4.52 30.23
N THR A 720 -39.04 4.84 29.02
CA THR A 720 -39.41 6.07 28.27
C THR A 720 -39.76 5.71 26.83
N ILE A 721 -41.03 5.85 26.44
CA ILE A 721 -41.48 5.48 25.08
C ILE A 721 -42.14 6.59 24.31
N LYS A 722 -43.00 7.38 24.96
CA LYS A 722 -43.74 8.43 24.28
C LYS A 722 -42.79 9.36 23.51
N LYS A 723 -41.70 9.79 24.15
CA LYS A 723 -40.69 10.66 23.53
C LYS A 723 -40.02 10.00 22.31
N HIS A 724 -39.60 8.75 22.44
CA HIS A 724 -38.94 8.02 21.35
C HIS A 724 -39.89 7.70 20.19
N LEU A 725 -41.15 7.34 20.44
CA LEU A 725 -42.14 7.18 19.36
C LEU A 725 -42.44 8.51 18.66
N THR A 726 -42.52 9.62 19.41
CA THR A 726 -42.69 10.95 18.80
C THR A 726 -41.48 11.36 17.95
N GLU A 727 -40.26 11.07 18.41
CA GLU A 727 -39.03 11.30 17.63
C GLU A 727 -38.97 10.40 16.38
N LEU A 728 -39.36 9.12 16.50
CA LEU A 728 -39.50 8.19 15.38
C LEU A 728 -40.54 8.67 14.35
N TYR A 729 -41.72 9.11 14.80
CA TYR A 729 -42.74 9.64 13.92
C TYR A 729 -42.24 10.88 13.15
N LYS A 730 -41.47 11.75 13.80
CA LYS A 730 -40.82 12.88 13.14
C LYS A 730 -39.76 12.41 12.12
N LYS A 731 -38.89 11.46 12.48
CA LYS A 731 -37.83 10.94 11.61
C LYS A 731 -38.38 10.26 10.35
N PHE A 732 -39.49 9.54 10.47
CA PHE A 732 -40.14 8.83 9.35
C PHE A 732 -41.24 9.65 8.67
N HIS A 733 -41.48 10.90 9.08
CA HIS A 733 -42.55 11.75 8.56
C HIS A 733 -43.96 11.11 8.60
N VAL A 734 -44.26 10.38 9.68
CA VAL A 734 -45.55 9.70 9.91
C VAL A 734 -46.25 10.25 11.16
N HIS A 735 -47.54 9.95 11.33
CA HIS A 735 -48.33 10.46 12.47
C HIS A 735 -48.93 9.37 13.34
N SER A 736 -48.75 8.10 12.97
CA SER A 736 -49.30 6.97 13.70
C SER A 736 -48.36 5.77 13.69
N ARG A 737 -48.55 4.89 14.67
CA ARG A 737 -47.83 3.62 14.79
C ARG A 737 -48.02 2.72 13.57
N THR A 738 -49.24 2.68 13.04
CA THR A 738 -49.59 1.87 11.87
C THR A 738 -48.90 2.39 10.61
N GLN A 739 -48.82 3.71 10.43
CA GLN A 739 -48.07 4.33 9.33
C GLN A 739 -46.56 4.12 9.48
N LEU A 740 -46.04 4.18 10.71
CA LEU A 740 -44.63 3.88 10.98
C LEU A 740 -44.27 2.45 10.51
N LEU A 741 -45.10 1.46 10.83
CA LEU A 741 -44.90 0.08 10.38
C LEU A 741 -44.98 -0.06 8.86
N LEU A 742 -45.96 0.57 8.22
CA LEU A 742 -46.10 0.55 6.76
C LEU A 742 -44.88 1.14 6.05
N GLU A 743 -44.33 2.24 6.55
CA GLU A 743 -43.18 2.89 5.94
C GLU A 743 -41.88 2.12 6.18
N ILE A 744 -41.75 1.50 7.35
CA ILE A 744 -40.63 0.60 7.67
C ILE A 744 -40.70 -0.70 6.84
N ASP A 745 -41.89 -1.22 6.56
CA ASP A 745 -42.04 -2.43 5.75
C ASP A 745 -41.86 -2.15 4.25
N LYS A 746 -42.09 -0.91 3.78
CA LYS A 746 -41.71 -0.48 2.43
C LYS A 746 -40.20 -0.42 2.22
N SER A 747 -39.43 -0.01 3.23
CA SER A 747 -37.96 0.04 3.14
C SER A 747 -37.29 -1.34 3.29
N GLN A 748 -38.05 -2.38 3.65
CA GLN A 748 -37.55 -3.75 3.82
C GLN A 748 -38.09 -4.78 2.81
N LYS A 749 -39.24 -4.52 2.17
CA LYS A 749 -39.65 -5.21 0.94
C LYS A 749 -38.75 -4.83 -0.23
#